data_AF-A6P0G0-F1
#
_entry.id   AF-A6P0G0-F1
#
_cell.length_a   1.000
_cell.length_b   1.000
_cell.length_c   1.000
_cell.angle_alpha   90.00
_cell.angle_beta   90.00
_cell.angle_gamma   90.00
#
_symmetry.space_group_name_H-M   'P 1'
#
loop_
_entity.id
_entity.type
_entity.pdbx_description
1 polymer ?
#
loop_
_entity_poly.entity_id
_entity_poly.type
_entity_poly.pdbx_seq_one_letter_code
_entity_poly.pdbx_strand_id
1 'polypeptide(L)'
;MGMIDYKKIADERHAGWRDATSGKNRSFEKLLTGLYSENNHFIYEFLQNAEDAEASFLTFICQKKQLLVLHDGRPFNEADVWGICSVMEGTKRREDAQKIGHFGVGFKSVFKYTERPEIYSNEETFAIENILLPVAIPRGDFPTDCTYQLDGQTVHPFKEKENCTKFVLPFRDREELSRSGIDPDDIPRKLQELEPEILLFLRHVRTLTWVDETTGAYGTYQNIPSKTDTNTHTCKKRCVSAGEEELEAQKYLVFEDRFDCGEMKNACVKAAFAMDRAIKPVKDTRVWVFFPTTDESGLRFLLHGTYQTPISREKIISDSSFNKMLHERAEELVVRSMEDLRKRGLLTQGFLRQILFPSFQSPWLTGLKEKITDAFRNGQLLPAYSGKAYLTIEQARLAVPYALPELVERELLSRTVGAGSDFVAFSDVSGGGGNEYYRWLRDDLQVASWTVLDLAGLLPEALEDIAGGLPGLFAFFKSVADETRGTPWGSRNESYYFDVRKLCNIEMRKKLRTKAIFPNQVGDLVPAWIENKKNLYLQEQDGRLELSAEKLVDTRRLIFGNPDSSGKTVTEEEICDLLKNYFDIAVYDHTQYVEESIYPKYRKDTSIVKPEADIEVTPEEHIEDMRQILQIPAAEIDQNTPFIRAREGETERIFYVNPGNSSLYFEQDAEGVSIKNYFSGLPSTYYFVDLAFYEEKGISRETLRRQLNVKDSLILNGSERRSGTCTGQREKQLRYNGRNSWNCGGKFWYKFSLVGLENVLKYIEDHPASDRAREKSRIIFHMLRSNEEHLRGKIEFSTGVVIENQVCDAIWSISQRKWLFTAVGEWVRASEVSQLDLDPELYERLPYESTLYQCLNFRKDAGDKVEKCKQLIHEIPAEELIKLLRIIPEELQRQGHLPQTNMQVHEWEFPWQPVQDEERLRNHVLGQYALSSRTRYEYIMRRIRVTGNDGRAYLSGLYKRDGTYACQLCHRPVPSFEAVELENTPQRELEQMNLCLCPDCANRYREIRRDADAVAELKRQIQEQDTNGADRPIQISLESGDELLFSPVHLAEIQILLKLQKEELERDN
;
A
#
# COMPACT_ATOMS: atom_id res chain seq x y z
N MET A 1 76.16 14.89 18.29
CA MET A 1 76.10 14.62 16.85
C MET A 1 77.00 15.64 16.16
N GLY A 2 77.82 15.24 15.19
CA GLY A 2 78.55 16.20 14.35
C GLY A 2 77.58 16.91 13.41
N MET A 3 77.94 18.11 12.91
CA MET A 3 77.17 18.79 11.87
C MET A 3 77.00 17.89 10.64
N ILE A 4 75.81 17.92 10.02
CA ILE A 4 75.52 17.13 8.82
C ILE A 4 76.36 17.65 7.64
N ASP A 5 77.04 16.76 6.93
CA ASP A 5 77.80 17.11 5.73
C ASP A 5 76.88 17.15 4.50
N TYR A 6 76.22 18.29 4.32
CA TYR A 6 75.34 18.52 3.17
C TYR A 6 76.06 18.37 1.83
N LYS A 7 77.35 18.73 1.76
CA LYS A 7 78.13 18.67 0.53
C LYS A 7 78.35 17.23 0.10
N LYS A 8 78.71 16.35 1.03
CA LYS A 8 78.81 14.91 0.78
C LYS A 8 77.50 14.33 0.23
N ILE A 9 76.36 14.65 0.87
CA ILE A 9 75.04 14.21 0.41
C ILE A 9 74.73 14.74 -0.99
N ALA A 10 75.01 16.02 -1.24
CA ALA A 10 74.78 16.66 -2.54
C ALA A 10 75.67 16.06 -3.64
N ASP A 11 76.95 15.78 -3.38
CA ASP A 11 77.89 15.20 -4.33
C ASP A 11 77.48 13.76 -4.73
N GLU A 12 77.07 12.94 -3.76
CA GLU A 12 76.55 11.59 -4.00
C GLU A 12 75.23 11.61 -4.81
N ARG A 13 74.37 12.62 -4.59
CA ARG A 13 73.11 12.78 -5.33
C ARG A 13 73.28 13.42 -6.71
N HIS A 14 74.25 14.31 -6.89
CA HIS A 14 74.55 14.94 -8.18
C HIS A 14 74.94 13.92 -9.26
N ALA A 15 75.55 12.80 -8.86
CA ALA A 15 75.85 11.68 -9.76
C ALA A 15 74.56 10.98 -10.23
N GLY A 16 73.67 10.60 -9.29
CA GLY A 16 72.40 9.94 -9.62
C GLY A 16 71.36 10.85 -10.32
N TRP A 17 71.37 12.16 -10.04
CA TRP A 17 70.47 13.13 -10.68
C TRP A 17 70.79 13.32 -12.17
N ARG A 18 72.06 13.31 -12.57
CA ARG A 18 72.45 13.35 -13.99
C ARG A 18 71.96 12.12 -14.74
N ASP A 19 72.12 10.93 -14.18
CA ASP A 19 71.66 9.69 -14.82
C ASP A 19 70.13 9.65 -14.98
N ALA A 20 69.37 10.21 -14.04
CA ALA A 20 67.91 10.29 -14.11
C ALA A 20 67.35 11.35 -15.08
N THR A 21 68.14 12.39 -15.42
CA THR A 21 67.68 13.56 -16.21
C THR A 21 68.28 13.66 -17.62
N SER A 22 69.23 12.79 -18.00
CA SER A 22 70.04 12.97 -19.21
C SER A 22 69.62 12.18 -20.48
N GLY A 23 68.37 11.73 -20.62
CA GLY A 23 67.87 11.19 -21.90
C GLY A 23 66.37 11.34 -22.10
N LYS A 24 65.93 11.97 -23.21
CA LYS A 24 64.55 12.13 -23.80
C LYS A 24 63.31 12.18 -22.86
N ASN A 25 63.47 12.29 -21.55
CA ASN A 25 62.44 12.28 -20.52
C ASN A 25 62.51 13.59 -19.73
N ARG A 26 61.96 14.67 -20.30
CA ARG A 26 61.46 15.82 -19.51
C ARG A 26 60.22 15.46 -18.66
N SER A 27 59.99 14.15 -18.44
CA SER A 27 58.84 13.58 -17.74
C SER A 27 59.11 13.29 -16.25
N PHE A 28 60.36 13.35 -15.78
CA PHE A 28 60.71 12.93 -14.41
C PHE A 28 60.22 13.91 -13.33
N GLU A 29 60.37 15.22 -13.52
CA GLU A 29 59.87 16.25 -12.58
C GLU A 29 58.34 16.30 -12.54
N LYS A 30 57.68 16.16 -13.70
CA LYS A 30 56.21 16.02 -13.80
C LYS A 30 55.70 14.74 -13.15
N LEU A 31 56.47 13.65 -13.21
CA LEU A 31 56.12 12.37 -12.59
C LEU A 31 56.31 12.37 -11.08
N LEU A 32 57.21 13.18 -10.52
CA LEU A 32 57.36 13.32 -9.06
C LEU A 32 56.36 14.32 -8.46
N THR A 33 56.00 15.37 -9.20
CA THR A 33 55.02 16.37 -8.75
C THR A 33 53.57 15.94 -9.02
N GLY A 34 53.31 15.02 -9.97
CA GLY A 34 51.96 14.59 -10.37
C GLY A 34 51.40 13.31 -9.71
N LEU A 35 52.01 12.81 -8.63
CA LEU A 35 51.61 11.52 -8.01
C LEU A 35 50.34 11.58 -7.15
N TYR A 36 49.94 12.79 -6.75
CA TYR A 36 48.77 13.03 -5.93
C TYR A 36 47.72 13.78 -6.74
N SER A 37 46.46 13.38 -6.58
CA SER A 37 45.33 13.98 -7.28
C SER A 37 45.09 15.44 -6.84
N GLU A 38 45.38 15.75 -5.58
CA GLU A 38 45.30 17.09 -5.00
C GLU A 38 46.66 17.82 -5.01
N ASN A 39 46.64 19.14 -5.23
CA ASN A 39 47.86 19.97 -5.21
C ASN A 39 48.43 20.16 -3.80
N ASN A 40 47.57 20.22 -2.78
CA ASN A 40 47.91 20.50 -1.39
C ASN A 40 48.13 19.24 -0.52
N HIS A 41 48.34 18.07 -1.13
CA HIS A 41 48.59 16.80 -0.41
C HIS A 41 49.80 16.85 0.54
N PHE A 42 50.75 17.77 0.32
CA PHE A 42 51.90 17.98 1.19
C PHE A 42 51.52 18.32 2.65
N ILE A 43 50.30 18.82 2.91
CA ILE A 43 49.81 19.07 4.27
C ILE A 43 49.80 17.77 5.11
N TYR A 44 49.29 16.69 4.54
CA TYR A 44 49.29 15.36 5.18
C TYR A 44 50.72 14.86 5.38
N GLU A 45 51.62 15.10 4.43
CA GLU A 45 53.02 14.69 4.52
C GLU A 45 53.79 15.47 5.61
N PHE A 46 53.51 16.76 5.83
CA PHE A 46 54.05 17.48 6.99
C PHE A 46 53.52 16.93 8.31
N LEU A 47 52.24 16.54 8.37
CA LEU A 47 51.67 15.91 9.55
C LEU A 47 52.33 14.56 9.86
N GLN A 48 52.63 13.76 8.84
CA GLN A 48 53.39 12.51 9.00
C GLN A 48 54.83 12.77 9.41
N ASN A 49 55.50 13.75 8.81
CA ASN A 49 56.88 14.07 9.17
C ASN A 49 56.96 14.55 10.63
N ALA A 50 55.98 15.31 11.10
CA ALA A 50 55.85 15.71 12.49
C ALA A 50 55.61 14.48 13.39
N GLU A 51 54.70 13.58 13.03
CA GLU A 51 54.42 12.34 13.76
C GLU A 51 55.63 11.39 13.83
N ASP A 52 56.33 11.18 12.71
CA ASP A 52 57.56 10.37 12.61
C ASP A 52 58.75 10.99 13.37
N ALA A 53 58.70 12.31 13.57
CA ALA A 53 59.63 13.04 14.42
C ALA A 53 59.18 13.09 15.89
N GLU A 54 58.07 12.43 16.23
CA GLU A 54 57.47 12.39 17.56
C GLU A 54 57.08 13.78 18.11
N ALA A 55 56.68 14.70 17.23
CA ALA A 55 56.23 16.04 17.61
C ALA A 55 54.92 15.97 18.40
N SER A 56 54.73 16.92 19.33
CA SER A 56 53.48 17.08 20.07
C SER A 56 52.49 18.03 19.38
N PHE A 57 53.01 19.01 18.62
CA PHE A 57 52.22 19.94 17.84
C PHE A 57 52.77 20.17 16.43
N LEU A 58 51.88 20.64 15.55
CA LEU A 58 52.20 21.12 14.21
C LEU A 58 51.46 22.43 13.93
N THR A 59 52.17 23.47 13.50
CA THR A 59 51.58 24.77 13.17
C THR A 59 51.88 25.17 11.73
N PHE A 60 50.86 25.50 10.95
CA PHE A 60 50.96 26.11 9.62
C PHE A 60 50.71 27.61 9.70
N ILE A 61 51.57 28.43 9.09
CA ILE A 61 51.40 29.89 9.01
C ILE A 61 51.46 30.30 7.54
N CYS A 62 50.28 30.55 6.96
CA CYS A 62 50.12 31.00 5.58
C CYS A 62 50.34 32.51 5.51
N GLN A 63 51.37 32.93 4.78
CA GLN A 63 51.70 34.32 4.51
C GLN A 63 51.59 34.61 3.02
N LYS A 64 51.51 35.89 2.64
CA LYS A 64 51.32 36.28 1.22
C LYS A 64 52.39 35.72 0.27
N LYS A 65 53.63 35.54 0.74
CA LYS A 65 54.79 35.15 -0.07
C LYS A 65 55.38 33.80 0.29
N GLN A 66 54.92 33.16 1.38
CA GLN A 66 55.50 31.92 1.86
C GLN A 66 54.55 31.17 2.80
N LEU A 67 54.79 29.88 2.97
CA LEU A 67 54.19 29.06 4.02
C LEU A 67 55.27 28.69 5.05
N LEU A 68 54.98 28.90 6.34
CA LEU A 68 55.80 28.39 7.44
C LEU A 68 55.15 27.15 8.04
N VAL A 69 55.95 26.14 8.36
CA VAL A 69 55.48 24.94 9.06
C VAL A 69 56.38 24.68 10.26
N LEU A 70 55.80 24.65 11.46
CA LEU A 70 56.52 24.60 12.74
C LEU A 70 56.13 23.34 13.54
N HIS A 71 57.10 22.60 14.08
CA HIS A 71 56.84 21.48 15.00
C HIS A 71 57.98 21.28 16.00
N ASP A 72 57.68 20.63 17.13
CA ASP A 72 58.63 20.36 18.23
C ASP A 72 59.19 18.93 18.25
N GLY A 73 59.14 18.26 17.09
CA GLY A 73 59.69 16.92 16.93
C GLY A 73 61.22 16.90 17.01
N ARG A 74 61.80 15.69 17.08
CA ARG A 74 63.25 15.47 17.13
C ARG A 74 63.97 16.20 15.97
N PRO A 75 65.20 16.68 16.17
CA PRO A 75 65.95 17.36 15.12
C PRO A 75 66.27 16.46 13.93
N PHE A 76 66.49 17.07 12.77
CA PHE A 76 66.97 16.37 11.59
C PHE A 76 68.33 15.69 11.86
N ASN A 77 68.46 14.45 11.40
CA ASN A 77 69.73 13.75 11.33
C ASN A 77 70.15 13.49 9.87
N GLU A 78 71.37 12.99 9.66
CA GLU A 78 71.90 12.68 8.31
C GLU A 78 70.96 11.75 7.51
N ALA A 79 70.30 10.79 8.15
CA ALA A 79 69.38 9.88 7.47
C ALA A 79 68.05 10.56 7.08
N ASP A 80 67.58 11.54 7.85
CA ASP A 80 66.41 12.34 7.51
C ASP A 80 66.72 13.28 6.33
N VAL A 81 67.89 13.95 6.35
CA VAL A 81 68.36 14.78 5.24
C VAL A 81 68.54 13.95 3.97
N TRP A 82 69.15 12.76 4.09
CA TRP A 82 69.25 11.83 2.98
C TRP A 82 67.89 11.39 2.46
N GLY A 83 66.95 11.07 3.36
CA GLY A 83 65.61 10.62 3.04
C GLY A 83 64.77 11.69 2.32
N ILE A 84 64.74 12.92 2.86
CA ILE A 84 64.00 14.04 2.27
C ILE A 84 64.60 14.49 0.93
N CYS A 85 65.89 14.23 0.69
CA CYS A 85 66.59 14.49 -0.58
C CYS A 85 66.59 13.31 -1.58
N SER A 86 66.02 12.15 -1.22
CA SER A 86 66.02 10.95 -2.07
C SER A 86 64.86 10.88 -3.08
N VAL A 87 65.02 10.02 -4.10
CA VAL A 87 63.94 9.59 -5.02
C VAL A 87 63.86 8.06 -5.00
N MET A 88 62.70 7.51 -4.62
CA MET A 88 62.39 6.07 -4.62
C MET A 88 63.30 5.13 -3.79
N GLU A 89 64.27 5.66 -3.03
CA GLU A 89 65.08 4.91 -2.06
C GLU A 89 64.82 5.43 -0.64
N GLY A 90 63.74 4.96 -0.01
CA GLY A 90 63.47 5.26 1.39
C GLY A 90 64.49 4.58 2.31
N THR A 91 65.07 5.33 3.25
CA THR A 91 65.98 4.83 4.31
C THR A 91 65.25 4.15 5.48
N LYS A 92 63.91 4.16 5.49
CA LYS A 92 63.08 3.66 6.58
C LYS A 92 62.77 2.17 6.37
N ARG A 93 63.26 1.32 7.29
CA ARG A 93 63.08 -0.15 7.27
C ARG A 93 61.59 -0.49 7.14
N ARG A 94 61.24 -1.41 6.23
CA ARG A 94 59.86 -1.88 5.92
C ARG A 94 59.11 -2.49 7.12
N GLU A 95 59.77 -2.69 8.24
CA GLU A 95 59.32 -3.55 9.34
C GLU A 95 58.57 -2.83 10.47
N ASP A 96 58.35 -1.51 10.45
CA ASP A 96 57.72 -0.78 11.56
C ASP A 96 56.53 0.08 11.09
N ALA A 97 55.33 -0.27 11.54
CA ALA A 97 54.07 0.39 11.18
C ALA A 97 53.99 1.87 11.61
N GLN A 98 54.82 2.28 12.57
CA GLN A 98 54.75 3.62 13.17
C GLN A 98 55.46 4.69 12.36
N LYS A 99 56.18 4.32 11.30
CA LYS A 99 56.84 5.28 10.40
C LYS A 99 55.98 5.48 9.16
N ILE A 100 55.30 6.61 9.10
CA ILE A 100 54.25 6.87 8.12
C ILE A 100 54.83 7.30 6.76
N GLY A 101 56.15 7.51 6.61
CA GLY A 101 56.81 7.84 5.32
C GLY A 101 57.70 6.73 4.75
N HIS A 102 57.53 6.31 3.48
CA HIS A 102 58.37 5.25 2.87
C HIS A 102 59.21 5.64 1.65
N PHE A 103 59.03 6.80 1.02
CA PHE A 103 59.70 7.07 -0.26
C PHE A 103 60.33 8.45 -0.44
N GLY A 104 60.18 9.40 0.51
CA GLY A 104 60.67 10.79 0.32
C GLY A 104 59.98 11.54 -0.83
N VAL A 105 59.05 10.88 -1.52
CA VAL A 105 58.29 11.36 -2.68
C VAL A 105 57.17 12.31 -2.28
N GLY A 106 56.53 12.08 -1.12
CA GLY A 106 55.42 12.91 -0.63
C GLY A 106 55.82 14.36 -0.38
N PHE A 107 56.95 14.58 0.29
CA PHE A 107 57.51 15.93 0.48
C PHE A 107 57.75 16.67 -0.85
N LYS A 108 58.04 15.96 -1.95
CA LYS A 108 58.32 16.61 -3.25
C LYS A 108 57.12 17.35 -3.83
N SER A 109 55.90 17.07 -3.35
CA SER A 109 54.72 17.84 -3.73
C SER A 109 54.80 19.32 -3.32
N VAL A 110 55.63 19.70 -2.33
CA VAL A 110 55.87 21.12 -1.99
C VAL A 110 56.47 21.91 -3.16
N PHE A 111 57.19 21.24 -4.09
CA PHE A 111 57.77 21.87 -5.26
C PHE A 111 56.73 22.31 -6.31
N LYS A 112 55.44 22.01 -6.11
CA LYS A 112 54.37 22.69 -6.86
C LYS A 112 54.26 24.17 -6.48
N TYR A 113 54.55 24.50 -5.21
CA TYR A 113 54.38 25.84 -4.63
C TYR A 113 55.71 26.58 -4.45
N THR A 114 56.81 25.87 -4.24
CA THR A 114 58.15 26.45 -4.02
C THR A 114 59.20 25.91 -4.98
N GLU A 115 60.28 26.65 -5.20
CA GLU A 115 61.47 26.14 -5.91
C GLU A 115 62.58 25.73 -4.95
N ARG A 116 62.58 26.29 -3.74
CA ARG A 116 63.69 26.20 -2.79
C ARG A 116 63.14 26.22 -1.36
N PRO A 117 62.63 25.08 -0.85
CA PRO A 117 62.24 24.97 0.55
C PRO A 117 63.46 25.10 1.46
N GLU A 118 63.30 25.80 2.57
CA GLU A 118 64.32 25.97 3.61
C GLU A 118 63.89 25.24 4.89
N ILE A 119 64.84 24.62 5.57
CA ILE A 119 64.63 23.83 6.76
C ILE A 119 65.59 24.34 7.84
N TYR A 120 65.02 24.65 9.00
CA TYR A 120 65.74 25.06 10.21
C TYR A 120 65.36 24.08 11.33
N SER A 121 66.31 23.32 11.86
CA SER A 121 66.05 22.27 12.85
C SER A 121 67.14 22.25 13.91
N ASN A 122 66.87 22.83 15.08
CA ASN A 122 67.87 23.17 16.09
C ASN A 122 69.14 23.81 15.45
N GLU A 123 70.26 23.10 15.46
CA GLU A 123 71.56 23.54 14.92
C GLU A 123 71.71 23.35 13.41
N GLU A 124 70.83 22.57 12.78
CA GLU A 124 70.92 22.19 11.37
C GLU A 124 70.06 23.09 10.49
N THR A 125 70.67 23.76 9.51
CA THR A 125 70.00 24.70 8.62
C THR A 125 70.42 24.51 7.17
N PHE A 126 69.48 24.10 6.32
CA PHE A 126 69.73 23.83 4.90
C PHE A 126 68.52 24.15 4.03
N ALA A 127 68.76 24.42 2.75
CA ALA A 127 67.74 24.49 1.72
C ALA A 127 67.87 23.29 0.78
N ILE A 128 66.80 22.98 0.05
CA ILE A 128 66.83 21.96 -1.00
C ILE A 128 66.70 22.64 -2.37
N GLU A 129 67.72 22.48 -3.21
CA GLU A 129 67.76 23.00 -4.57
C GLU A 129 67.61 21.86 -5.60
N ASN A 130 67.09 22.17 -6.79
CA ASN A 130 66.88 21.18 -7.87
C ASN A 130 66.16 19.90 -7.39
N ILE A 131 65.17 20.06 -6.48
CA ILE A 131 64.34 19.00 -5.87
C ILE A 131 65.10 18.08 -4.91
N LEU A 132 66.39 17.80 -5.12
CA LEU A 132 67.15 16.74 -4.41
C LEU A 132 68.41 17.21 -3.68
N LEU A 133 68.92 18.41 -3.93
CA LEU A 133 70.27 18.79 -3.48
C LEU A 133 70.20 19.61 -2.19
N PRO A 134 70.72 19.11 -1.06
CA PRO A 134 70.78 19.91 0.16
C PRO A 134 71.94 20.92 0.08
N VAL A 135 71.68 22.17 0.47
CA VAL A 135 72.65 23.26 0.50
C VAL A 135 72.59 23.95 1.86
N ALA A 136 73.72 24.09 2.54
CA ALA A 136 73.78 24.78 3.83
C ALA A 136 73.35 26.25 3.69
N ILE A 137 72.56 26.75 4.63
CA ILE A 137 72.11 28.15 4.68
C ILE A 137 72.39 28.77 6.06
N PRO A 138 72.49 30.11 6.17
CA PRO A 138 72.66 30.78 7.46
C PRO A 138 71.47 30.50 8.38
N ARG A 139 71.73 30.31 9.68
CA ARG A 139 70.68 30.04 10.66
C ARG A 139 69.78 31.24 10.99
N GLY A 140 70.32 32.45 10.90
CA GLY A 140 69.60 33.68 11.28
C GLY A 140 69.17 33.68 12.75
N ASP A 141 68.03 34.30 13.05
CA ASP A 141 67.47 34.47 14.40
C ASP A 141 66.58 33.28 14.86
N PHE A 142 66.76 32.10 14.27
CA PHE A 142 65.99 30.90 14.63
C PHE A 142 66.41 30.33 16.00
N PRO A 143 65.46 30.01 16.92
CA PRO A 143 63.99 29.99 16.75
C PRO A 143 63.25 31.25 17.25
N THR A 144 63.97 32.30 17.68
CA THR A 144 63.33 33.52 18.23
C THR A 144 62.46 34.28 17.24
N ASP A 145 62.72 34.12 15.95
CA ASP A 145 61.93 34.69 14.85
C ASP A 145 60.60 33.96 14.57
N CYS A 146 60.38 32.81 15.20
CA CYS A 146 59.17 32.01 15.00
C CYS A 146 58.06 32.53 15.91
N THR A 147 57.21 33.41 15.40
CA THR A 147 56.01 33.90 16.11
C THR A 147 54.81 33.99 15.17
N TYR A 148 53.61 33.97 15.73
CA TYR A 148 52.36 34.23 15.01
C TYR A 148 51.31 34.86 15.93
N GLN A 149 50.31 35.52 15.35
CA GLN A 149 49.19 36.06 16.11
C GLN A 149 48.07 35.03 16.26
N LEU A 150 47.58 34.85 17.47
CA LEU A 150 46.41 34.03 17.78
C LEU A 150 45.61 34.76 18.87
N ASP A 151 44.31 34.99 18.67
CA ASP A 151 43.46 35.74 19.61
C ASP A 151 44.02 37.12 20.03
N GLY A 152 44.71 37.82 19.12
CA GLY A 152 45.34 39.10 19.41
C GLY A 152 46.55 39.02 20.35
N GLN A 153 47.05 37.80 20.62
CA GLN A 153 48.28 37.56 21.37
C GLN A 153 49.38 37.02 20.46
N THR A 154 50.61 37.45 20.72
CA THR A 154 51.80 36.92 20.04
C THR A 154 52.18 35.58 20.67
N VAL A 155 52.09 34.51 19.89
CA VAL A 155 52.45 33.15 20.31
C VAL A 155 53.90 32.86 19.95
N HIS A 156 54.64 32.32 20.91
CA HIS A 156 56.00 31.80 20.73
C HIS A 156 55.94 30.26 20.81
N PRO A 157 55.71 29.54 19.68
CA PRO A 157 55.44 28.09 19.67
C PRO A 157 56.56 27.23 20.26
N PHE A 158 57.81 27.72 20.21
CA PHE A 158 58.99 27.01 20.72
C PHE A 158 59.40 27.42 22.13
N LYS A 159 58.62 28.27 22.80
CA LYS A 159 58.91 28.64 24.19
C LYS A 159 58.87 27.37 25.06
N GLU A 160 59.93 27.16 25.84
CA GLU A 160 60.10 25.99 26.74
C GLU A 160 60.08 24.63 26.02
N LYS A 161 60.37 24.61 24.70
CA LYS A 161 60.54 23.37 23.93
C LYS A 161 62.00 22.98 23.83
N GLU A 162 62.26 21.67 23.93
CA GLU A 162 63.62 21.12 23.80
C GLU A 162 64.09 21.10 22.33
N ASN A 163 63.17 20.89 21.39
CA ASN A 163 63.45 20.80 19.97
C ASN A 163 62.56 21.75 19.17
N CYS A 164 63.12 22.32 18.12
CA CYS A 164 62.45 23.28 17.26
C CYS A 164 62.76 22.94 15.80
N THR A 165 61.72 22.77 14.98
CA THR A 165 61.87 22.63 13.54
C THR A 165 60.92 23.57 12.80
N LYS A 166 61.46 24.36 11.86
CA LYS A 166 60.75 25.27 10.97
C LYS A 166 61.06 24.92 9.52
N PHE A 167 60.02 24.71 8.72
CA PHE A 167 60.10 24.76 7.26
C PHE A 167 59.63 26.13 6.78
N VAL A 168 60.34 26.68 5.80
CA VAL A 168 59.95 27.88 5.06
C VAL A 168 59.78 27.46 3.61
N LEU A 169 58.60 27.68 3.06
CA LEU A 169 58.28 27.41 1.65
C LEU A 169 57.99 28.74 0.95
N PRO A 170 59.00 29.43 0.40
CA PRO A 170 58.79 30.62 -0.40
C PRO A 170 57.95 30.26 -1.63
N PHE A 171 56.83 30.96 -1.83
CA PHE A 171 55.98 30.70 -2.98
C PHE A 171 56.64 31.17 -4.27
N ARG A 172 56.42 30.43 -5.35
CA ARG A 172 56.65 30.90 -6.72
C ARG A 172 55.78 32.13 -6.99
N ASP A 173 56.09 32.84 -8.06
CA ASP A 173 55.30 33.98 -8.48
C ASP A 173 53.81 33.58 -8.62
N ARG A 174 52.90 34.39 -8.07
CA ARG A 174 51.46 34.07 -8.02
C ARG A 174 50.87 33.91 -9.43
N GLU A 175 51.34 34.68 -10.41
CA GLU A 175 50.86 34.51 -11.78
C GLU A 175 51.37 33.21 -12.40
N GLU A 176 52.58 32.77 -12.04
CA GLU A 176 53.14 31.49 -12.49
C GLU A 176 52.40 30.28 -11.89
N LEU A 177 52.03 30.35 -10.61
CA LEU A 177 51.18 29.35 -9.96
C LEU A 177 49.82 29.26 -10.63
N SER A 178 49.16 30.41 -10.86
CA SER A 178 47.87 30.47 -11.55
C SER A 178 47.94 29.96 -13.00
N ARG A 179 49.00 30.30 -13.75
CA ARG A 179 49.26 29.76 -15.11
C ARG A 179 49.47 28.24 -15.09
N SER A 180 49.96 27.70 -13.98
CA SER A 180 50.14 26.26 -13.75
C SER A 180 48.89 25.57 -13.17
N GLY A 181 47.77 26.31 -13.02
CA GLY A 181 46.51 25.79 -12.49
C GLY A 181 46.50 25.56 -10.98
N ILE A 182 47.41 26.20 -10.24
CA ILE A 182 47.52 26.12 -8.78
C ILE A 182 46.97 27.42 -8.18
N ASP A 183 45.97 27.30 -7.31
CA ASP A 183 45.40 28.42 -6.55
C ASP A 183 46.14 28.55 -5.21
N PRO A 184 46.95 29.61 -4.96
CA PRO A 184 47.67 29.78 -3.70
C PRO A 184 46.78 29.87 -2.46
N ASP A 185 45.50 30.24 -2.64
CA ASP A 185 44.55 30.35 -1.54
C ASP A 185 43.87 28.98 -1.24
N ASP A 186 44.30 27.89 -1.91
CA ASP A 186 43.85 26.52 -1.66
C ASP A 186 44.42 25.89 -0.38
N ILE A 187 45.57 26.37 0.10
CA ILE A 187 46.23 25.87 1.32
C ILE A 187 45.42 26.20 2.58
N PRO A 188 45.09 27.48 2.89
CA PRO A 188 44.30 27.81 4.07
C PRO A 188 42.90 27.19 4.01
N ARG A 189 42.29 27.12 2.81
CA ARG A 189 41.01 26.45 2.59
C ARG A 189 41.07 24.96 2.96
N LYS A 190 42.09 24.24 2.49
CA LYS A 190 42.29 22.82 2.83
C LYS A 190 42.53 22.61 4.32
N LEU A 191 43.32 23.48 4.96
CA LEU A 191 43.57 23.42 6.41
C LEU A 191 42.27 23.65 7.20
N GLN A 192 41.41 24.56 6.75
CA GLN A 192 40.08 24.80 7.33
C GLN A 192 39.12 23.61 7.13
N GLU A 193 39.21 22.91 6.00
CA GLU A 193 38.41 21.71 5.67
C GLU A 193 38.85 20.43 6.41
N LEU A 194 40.00 20.42 7.09
CA LEU A 194 40.44 19.25 7.85
C LEU A 194 39.56 19.01 9.08
N GLU A 195 39.16 17.75 9.25
CA GLU A 195 38.44 17.28 10.43
C GLU A 195 39.39 16.95 11.59
N PRO A 196 39.04 17.27 12.86
CA PRO A 196 39.91 17.04 14.03
C PRO A 196 40.17 15.54 14.30
N GLU A 197 39.38 14.64 13.75
CA GLU A 197 39.55 13.18 13.74
C GLU A 197 40.87 12.76 13.09
N ILE A 198 41.50 13.63 12.29
CA ILE A 198 42.85 13.39 11.75
C ILE A 198 43.90 13.15 12.81
N LEU A 199 43.69 13.68 14.01
CA LEU A 199 44.57 13.49 15.16
C LEU A 199 44.17 12.27 16.01
N LEU A 200 43.02 11.64 15.75
CA LEU A 200 42.47 10.56 16.59
C LEU A 200 43.36 9.32 16.56
N PHE A 201 43.90 9.00 15.38
CA PHE A 201 44.67 7.79 15.16
C PHE A 201 46.19 7.97 15.30
N LEU A 202 46.66 9.22 15.35
CA LEU A 202 48.06 9.58 15.63
C LEU A 202 48.43 9.32 17.09
N ARG A 203 49.72 9.07 17.33
CA ARG A 203 50.28 8.72 18.63
C ARG A 203 50.91 9.92 19.32
N HIS A 204 51.64 10.75 18.58
CA HIS A 204 52.45 11.84 19.13
C HIS A 204 51.79 13.21 18.92
N VAL A 205 51.41 13.54 17.69
CA VAL A 205 50.82 14.84 17.37
C VAL A 205 49.40 14.91 17.93
N ARG A 206 49.18 15.84 18.87
CA ARG A 206 47.89 16.05 19.54
C ARG A 206 47.26 17.40 19.22
N THR A 207 48.03 18.35 18.69
CA THR A 207 47.54 19.69 18.36
C THR A 207 48.00 20.08 16.96
N LEU A 208 47.06 20.50 16.12
CA LEU A 208 47.32 21.13 14.83
C LEU A 208 46.77 22.56 14.88
N THR A 209 47.61 23.55 14.56
CA THR A 209 47.20 24.94 14.45
C THR A 209 47.46 25.44 13.04
N TRP A 210 46.58 26.27 12.50
CA TRP A 210 46.83 26.98 11.25
C TRP A 210 46.45 28.45 11.39
N VAL A 211 47.21 29.33 10.74
CA VAL A 211 46.99 30.78 10.74
C VAL A 211 47.18 31.29 9.32
N ASP A 212 46.21 32.04 8.82
CA ASP A 212 46.32 32.80 7.58
C ASP A 212 46.50 34.28 7.92
N GLU A 213 47.74 34.77 7.83
CA GLU A 213 48.06 36.17 8.12
C GLU A 213 47.54 37.13 7.04
N THR A 214 47.10 36.62 5.89
CA THR A 214 46.54 37.47 4.83
C THR A 214 45.09 37.87 5.11
N THR A 215 44.31 36.99 5.73
CA THR A 215 42.91 37.22 6.08
C THR A 215 42.69 37.44 7.58
N GLY A 216 43.65 37.03 8.42
CA GLY A 216 43.52 36.95 9.87
C GLY A 216 42.75 35.71 10.35
N ALA A 217 42.38 34.80 9.45
CA ALA A 217 41.71 33.55 9.80
C ALA A 217 42.67 32.56 10.48
N TYR A 218 42.17 31.74 11.40
CA TYR A 218 42.99 30.71 12.05
C TYR A 218 42.14 29.54 12.53
N GLY A 219 42.78 28.42 12.84
CA GLY A 219 42.13 27.29 13.48
C GLY A 219 43.05 26.46 14.36
N THR A 220 42.46 25.73 15.30
CA THR A 220 43.15 24.80 16.21
C THR A 220 42.35 23.52 16.37
N TYR A 221 42.98 22.40 16.06
CA TYR A 221 42.43 21.05 16.17
C TYR A 221 43.19 20.28 17.23
N GLN A 222 42.47 19.57 18.10
CA GLN A 222 43.07 18.85 19.22
C GLN A 222 42.45 17.47 19.43
N ASN A 223 43.28 16.48 19.73
CA ASN A 223 42.84 15.20 20.31
C ASN A 223 43.24 15.14 21.78
N ILE A 224 42.25 15.13 22.67
CA ILE A 224 42.41 15.16 24.12
C ILE A 224 41.98 13.80 24.70
N PRO A 225 42.92 12.93 25.09
CA PRO A 225 42.61 11.70 25.81
C PRO A 225 42.00 12.00 27.19
N SER A 226 41.05 11.18 27.63
CA SER A 226 40.48 11.28 28.97
C SER A 226 41.49 10.89 30.03
N LYS A 227 41.51 11.63 31.14
CA LYS A 227 42.37 11.32 32.30
C LYS A 227 41.88 10.13 33.13
N THR A 228 40.61 9.77 33.00
CA THR A 228 39.96 8.75 33.84
C THR A 228 39.61 7.47 33.08
N ASP A 229 39.61 7.51 31.75
CA ASP A 229 39.21 6.39 30.90
C ASP A 229 40.10 6.33 29.66
N THR A 230 40.93 5.29 29.58
CA THR A 230 42.00 5.16 28.58
C THR A 230 41.49 5.06 27.15
N ASN A 231 40.23 4.65 26.95
CA ASN A 231 39.64 4.47 25.61
C ASN A 231 38.83 5.70 25.15
N THR A 232 38.62 6.69 26.04
CA THR A 232 37.81 7.86 25.71
C THR A 232 38.68 9.01 25.23
N HIS A 233 38.40 9.53 24.05
CA HIS A 233 39.07 10.67 23.44
C HIS A 233 38.08 11.79 23.14
N THR A 234 38.52 13.05 23.15
CA THR A 234 37.73 14.21 22.71
C THR A 234 38.49 14.95 21.62
N CYS A 235 37.94 14.92 20.40
CA CYS A 235 38.39 15.74 19.29
C CYS A 235 37.74 17.13 19.39
N LYS A 236 38.54 18.19 19.34
CA LYS A 236 38.05 19.58 19.37
C LYS A 236 38.49 20.32 18.12
N LYS A 237 37.59 21.10 17.55
CA LYS A 237 37.82 22.02 16.45
C LYS A 237 37.46 23.43 16.90
N ARG A 238 38.36 24.38 16.66
CA ARG A 238 38.10 25.80 16.80
C ARG A 238 38.60 26.49 15.54
N CYS A 239 37.73 27.16 14.81
CA CYS A 239 38.09 27.96 13.63
C CYS A 239 37.53 29.36 13.77
N VAL A 240 38.30 30.37 13.39
CA VAL A 240 37.85 31.76 13.28
C VAL A 240 38.16 32.27 11.89
N SER A 241 37.12 32.66 11.16
CA SER A 241 37.24 33.20 9.80
C SER A 241 36.19 34.27 9.57
N ALA A 242 36.56 35.39 8.93
CA ALA A 242 35.65 36.50 8.65
C ALA A 242 34.86 37.04 9.86
N GLY A 243 35.40 36.90 11.08
CA GLY A 243 34.75 37.34 12.32
C GLY A 243 33.76 36.34 12.94
N GLU A 244 33.55 35.18 12.31
CA GLU A 244 32.75 34.08 12.84
C GLU A 244 33.64 33.06 13.53
N GLU A 245 33.18 32.52 14.67
CA GLU A 245 33.86 31.47 15.44
C GLU A 245 33.06 30.17 15.38
N GLU A 246 33.70 29.12 14.88
CA GLU A 246 33.21 27.74 14.85
C GLU A 246 33.88 26.95 15.98
N LEU A 247 33.08 26.35 16.86
CA LEU A 247 33.54 25.53 17.98
C LEU A 247 32.81 24.20 17.97
N GLU A 248 33.58 23.12 17.82
CA GLU A 248 33.05 21.75 17.83
C GLU A 248 33.87 20.87 18.77
N ALA A 249 33.18 19.97 19.46
CA ALA A 249 33.82 18.96 20.31
C ALA A 249 33.07 17.65 20.21
N GLN A 250 33.75 16.60 19.76
CA GLN A 250 33.20 15.26 19.65
C GLN A 250 33.98 14.28 20.52
N LYS A 251 33.25 13.52 21.35
CA LYS A 251 33.83 12.42 22.12
C LYS A 251 33.77 11.12 21.33
N TYR A 252 34.83 10.33 21.42
CA TYR A 252 34.97 9.01 20.80
C TYR A 252 35.38 7.97 21.85
N LEU A 253 34.80 6.77 21.72
CA LEU A 253 35.31 5.57 22.37
C LEU A 253 36.16 4.80 21.34
N VAL A 254 37.47 4.75 21.58
CA VAL A 254 38.47 4.19 20.67
C VAL A 254 38.95 2.86 21.23
N PHE A 255 38.74 1.80 20.46
CA PHE A 255 39.31 0.48 20.71
C PHE A 255 40.50 0.28 19.81
N GLU A 256 41.55 -0.35 20.32
CA GLU A 256 42.81 -0.58 19.61
C GLU A 256 43.28 -2.02 19.81
N ASP A 257 43.68 -2.69 18.72
CA ASP A 257 44.43 -3.94 18.75
C ASP A 257 45.79 -3.72 18.10
N ARG A 258 46.86 -3.98 18.86
CA ARG A 258 48.24 -3.92 18.38
C ARG A 258 48.86 -5.29 18.39
N PHE A 259 49.60 -5.61 17.34
CA PHE A 259 50.26 -6.91 17.22
C PHE A 259 51.48 -6.83 16.31
N ASP A 260 52.38 -7.80 16.47
CA ASP A 260 53.51 -8.02 15.56
C ASP A 260 53.20 -9.19 14.63
N CYS A 261 53.67 -9.10 13.38
CA CYS A 261 53.57 -10.20 12.42
C CYS A 261 54.84 -10.28 11.55
N GLY A 262 54.94 -11.30 10.70
CA GLY A 262 56.10 -11.51 9.83
C GLY A 262 56.33 -10.40 8.81
N GLU A 263 55.30 -9.63 8.46
CA GLU A 263 55.38 -8.52 7.50
C GLU A 263 55.64 -7.16 8.15
N MET A 264 55.17 -6.93 9.39
CA MET A 264 55.16 -5.63 10.05
C MET A 264 55.14 -5.76 11.57
N LYS A 265 56.02 -5.01 12.26
CA LYS A 265 55.99 -4.79 13.70
C LYS A 265 55.08 -3.62 14.04
N ASN A 266 54.46 -3.67 15.22
CA ASN A 266 53.51 -2.69 15.71
C ASN A 266 52.29 -2.45 14.79
N ALA A 267 51.88 -3.45 14.01
CA ALA A 267 50.65 -3.37 13.22
C ALA A 267 49.46 -3.07 14.13
N CYS A 268 48.52 -2.28 13.64
CA CYS A 268 47.45 -1.73 14.47
C CYS A 268 46.14 -1.63 13.71
N VAL A 269 45.05 -2.00 14.36
CA VAL A 269 43.68 -1.68 13.95
C VAL A 269 42.97 -0.93 15.08
N LYS A 270 42.20 0.08 14.72
CA LYS A 270 41.39 0.87 15.66
C LYS A 270 39.97 1.03 15.15
N ALA A 271 39.02 0.92 16.06
CA ALA A 271 37.61 1.23 15.83
C ALA A 271 37.21 2.35 16.78
N ALA A 272 36.73 3.48 16.24
CA ALA A 272 36.32 4.62 17.03
C ALA A 272 34.82 4.89 16.86
N PHE A 273 34.08 4.78 17.97
CA PHE A 273 32.66 5.01 18.05
C PHE A 273 32.38 6.42 18.59
N ALA A 274 31.75 7.29 17.79
CA ALA A 274 31.33 8.60 18.26
C ALA A 274 30.27 8.45 19.36
N MET A 275 30.40 9.21 20.45
CA MET A 275 29.48 9.10 21.57
C MET A 275 29.18 10.44 22.23
N ASP A 276 27.96 10.57 22.73
CA ASP A 276 27.54 11.64 23.64
C ASP A 276 27.07 11.00 24.97
N ARG A 277 25.75 10.85 25.15
CA ARG A 277 25.16 9.98 26.20
C ARG A 277 25.04 8.53 25.76
N ALA A 278 24.97 8.29 24.46
CA ALA A 278 24.95 6.99 23.80
C ALA A 278 25.86 7.05 22.58
N ILE A 279 26.18 5.88 22.00
CA ILE A 279 26.91 5.82 20.73
C ILE A 279 26.00 6.34 19.61
N LYS A 280 26.54 7.17 18.73
CA LYS A 280 25.82 7.73 17.57
C LYS A 280 26.47 7.30 16.25
N PRO A 281 25.68 7.14 15.18
CA PRO A 281 26.22 6.81 13.87
C PRO A 281 27.01 7.98 13.27
N VAL A 282 28.15 7.69 12.67
CA VAL A 282 28.91 8.61 11.81
C VAL A 282 28.56 8.30 10.35
N LYS A 283 28.34 9.34 9.53
CA LYS A 283 28.03 9.20 8.10
C LYS A 283 29.30 9.35 7.25
N ASP A 284 29.24 8.89 6.00
CA ASP A 284 30.26 9.11 4.97
C ASP A 284 31.69 8.75 5.41
N THR A 285 31.80 7.67 6.18
CA THR A 285 33.06 7.23 6.79
C THR A 285 33.94 6.57 5.73
N ARG A 286 35.20 6.99 5.69
CA ARG A 286 36.26 6.35 4.89
C ARG A 286 37.05 5.36 5.74
N VAL A 287 37.78 4.46 5.11
CA VAL A 287 38.79 3.67 5.83
C VAL A 287 40.03 4.53 6.02
N TRP A 288 40.59 4.51 7.23
CA TRP A 288 41.71 5.35 7.61
C TRP A 288 43.02 4.56 7.63
N VAL A 289 44.07 5.17 7.04
CA VAL A 289 45.46 4.73 7.17
C VAL A 289 46.23 5.91 7.72
N PHE A 290 46.11 6.11 9.03
CA PHE A 290 46.37 7.36 9.76
C PHE A 290 45.49 8.55 9.33
N PHE A 291 45.27 8.72 8.03
CA PHE A 291 44.44 9.74 7.38
C PHE A 291 43.33 9.10 6.55
N PRO A 292 42.25 9.85 6.23
CA PRO A 292 41.14 9.28 5.48
C PRO A 292 41.58 8.97 4.04
N THR A 293 41.35 7.74 3.60
CA THR A 293 41.55 7.36 2.19
C THR A 293 40.37 7.84 1.33
N THR A 294 40.40 7.57 0.03
CA THR A 294 39.24 7.74 -0.87
C THR A 294 38.28 6.56 -0.82
N ASP A 295 38.65 5.47 -0.12
CA ASP A 295 37.85 4.27 -0.02
C ASP A 295 36.76 4.43 1.06
N GLU A 296 35.50 4.38 0.63
CA GLU A 296 34.35 4.39 1.53
C GLU A 296 34.30 3.12 2.37
N SER A 297 34.10 3.26 3.67
CA SER A 297 34.07 2.11 4.58
C SER A 297 32.70 1.42 4.62
N GLY A 298 31.61 2.14 4.34
CA GLY A 298 30.25 1.66 4.55
C GLY A 298 29.88 1.44 6.04
N LEU A 299 30.77 1.79 6.98
CA LEU A 299 30.57 1.66 8.41
C LEU A 299 29.92 2.91 8.99
N ARG A 300 29.35 2.78 10.20
CA ARG A 300 28.78 3.89 10.96
C ARG A 300 29.66 4.35 12.13
N PHE A 301 30.92 3.96 12.08
CA PHE A 301 31.99 4.30 13.01
C PHE A 301 33.30 4.40 12.23
N LEU A 302 34.33 5.03 12.79
CA LEU A 302 35.60 5.21 12.09
C LEU A 302 36.45 3.95 12.24
N LEU A 303 36.94 3.43 11.11
CA LEU A 303 37.85 2.30 11.05
C LEU A 303 39.21 2.76 10.59
N HIS A 304 40.23 2.45 11.39
CA HIS A 304 41.63 2.70 11.07
C HIS A 304 42.41 1.39 11.07
N GLY A 305 43.33 1.24 10.14
CA GLY A 305 44.32 0.17 10.15
C GLY A 305 45.63 0.61 9.51
N THR A 306 46.72 -0.05 9.89
CA THR A 306 48.05 0.13 9.27
C THR A 306 48.10 -0.57 7.91
N TYR A 307 47.09 -0.37 7.06
CA TYR A 307 46.92 -1.04 5.78
C TYR A 307 48.04 -0.67 4.80
N GLN A 308 48.42 -1.62 3.96
CA GLN A 308 49.27 -1.37 2.80
C GLN A 308 48.51 -0.58 1.73
N THR A 309 49.12 0.50 1.26
CA THR A 309 48.58 1.41 0.24
C THR A 309 49.56 1.56 -0.94
N PRO A 310 49.09 1.94 -2.15
CA PRO A 310 49.96 2.38 -3.23
C PRO A 310 50.72 3.66 -2.86
N ILE A 311 51.69 4.08 -3.70
CA ILE A 311 52.51 5.29 -3.45
C ILE A 311 51.66 6.55 -3.21
N SER A 312 50.52 6.69 -3.90
CA SER A 312 49.61 7.83 -3.72
C SER A 312 48.91 7.84 -2.36
N ARG A 313 48.83 6.71 -1.65
CA ARG A 313 48.19 6.55 -0.32
C ARG A 313 46.70 6.89 -0.25
N GLU A 314 46.09 7.20 -1.40
CA GLU A 314 44.67 7.53 -1.52
C GLU A 314 43.76 6.30 -1.47
N LYS A 315 44.30 5.09 -1.66
CA LYS A 315 43.54 3.83 -1.70
C LYS A 315 44.24 2.70 -0.95
N ILE A 316 43.48 1.71 -0.53
CA ILE A 316 43.95 0.47 0.08
C ILE A 316 44.20 -0.58 -1.00
N ILE A 317 45.28 -1.35 -0.87
CA ILE A 317 45.57 -2.47 -1.79
C ILE A 317 44.62 -3.63 -1.47
N SER A 318 43.75 -3.97 -2.43
CA SER A 318 42.73 -5.02 -2.28
C SER A 318 43.28 -6.45 -2.26
N ASP A 319 44.36 -6.72 -2.99
CA ASP A 319 44.97 -8.06 -3.12
C ASP A 319 46.18 -8.28 -2.18
N SER A 320 46.09 -7.81 -0.93
CA SER A 320 47.13 -8.02 0.09
C SER A 320 46.68 -9.03 1.16
N SER A 321 47.48 -10.09 1.38
CA SER A 321 47.27 -11.04 2.49
C SER A 321 47.31 -10.37 3.85
N PHE A 322 48.20 -9.38 4.00
CA PHE A 322 48.33 -8.60 5.22
C PHE A 322 47.11 -7.71 5.49
N ASN A 323 46.58 -7.04 4.45
CA ASN A 323 45.35 -6.25 4.61
C ASN A 323 44.15 -7.14 4.98
N LYS A 324 44.05 -8.34 4.40
CA LYS A 324 43.02 -9.33 4.79
C LYS A 324 43.13 -9.72 6.27
N MET A 325 44.34 -9.99 6.76
CA MET A 325 44.58 -10.23 8.19
C MET A 325 44.19 -9.02 9.06
N LEU A 326 44.47 -7.78 8.63
CA LEU A 326 44.03 -6.57 9.35
C LEU A 326 42.50 -6.45 9.39
N HIS A 327 41.79 -6.77 8.29
CA HIS A 327 40.33 -6.82 8.28
C HIS A 327 39.78 -7.84 9.27
N GLU A 328 40.34 -9.05 9.31
CA GLU A 328 39.97 -10.09 10.29
C GLU A 328 40.20 -9.62 11.74
N ARG A 329 41.33 -8.97 12.02
CA ARG A 329 41.63 -8.37 13.32
C ARG A 329 40.69 -7.23 13.69
N ALA A 330 40.27 -6.43 12.72
CA ALA A 330 39.28 -5.38 12.94
C ALA A 330 37.91 -5.96 13.31
N GLU A 331 37.48 -7.05 12.65
CA GLU A 331 36.24 -7.76 13.03
C GLU A 331 36.32 -8.30 14.46
N GLU A 332 37.43 -8.93 14.83
CA GLU A 332 37.67 -9.44 16.20
C GLU A 332 37.67 -8.31 17.24
N LEU A 333 38.22 -7.14 16.89
CA LEU A 333 38.21 -5.96 17.74
C LEU A 333 36.78 -5.44 17.97
N VAL A 334 35.96 -5.37 16.91
CA VAL A 334 34.54 -4.98 17.01
C VAL A 334 33.76 -5.99 17.84
N VAL A 335 34.01 -7.29 17.68
CA VAL A 335 33.36 -8.32 18.51
C VAL A 335 33.74 -8.17 19.99
N ARG A 336 35.04 -7.98 20.29
CA ARG A 336 35.51 -7.76 21.67
C ARG A 336 34.94 -6.48 22.28
N SER A 337 34.72 -5.44 21.48
CA SER A 337 34.18 -4.17 21.98
C SER A 337 32.73 -4.31 22.46
N MET A 338 31.95 -5.30 21.98
CA MET A 338 30.57 -5.52 22.44
C MET A 338 30.47 -5.71 23.95
N GLU A 339 31.42 -6.44 24.54
CA GLU A 339 31.45 -6.71 25.98
C GLU A 339 31.80 -5.45 26.80
N ASP A 340 32.66 -4.59 26.27
CA ASP A 340 32.98 -3.30 26.89
C ASP A 340 31.79 -2.32 26.79
N LEU A 341 31.16 -2.25 25.61
CA LEU A 341 29.92 -1.50 25.41
C LEU A 341 28.80 -1.98 26.34
N ARG A 342 28.69 -3.30 26.56
CA ARG A 342 27.75 -3.87 27.54
C ARG A 342 28.05 -3.38 28.96
N LYS A 343 29.30 -3.50 29.43
CA LYS A 343 29.70 -3.05 30.77
C LYS A 343 29.44 -1.57 31.01
N ARG A 344 29.49 -0.76 29.94
CA ARG A 344 29.22 0.69 29.97
C ARG A 344 27.74 1.05 29.80
N GLY A 345 26.85 0.08 29.55
CA GLY A 345 25.44 0.34 29.25
C GLY A 345 25.22 1.00 27.87
N LEU A 346 26.20 0.92 26.98
CA LEU A 346 26.20 1.55 25.65
C LEU A 346 25.78 0.58 24.54
N LEU A 347 25.77 -0.73 24.80
CA LEU A 347 25.20 -1.72 23.91
C LEU A 347 23.66 -1.64 24.00
N THR A 348 23.06 -0.86 23.11
CA THR A 348 21.61 -0.55 23.10
C THR A 348 20.96 -1.00 21.80
N GLN A 349 19.63 -1.11 21.76
CA GLN A 349 18.95 -1.37 20.47
C GLN A 349 19.27 -0.31 19.41
N GLY A 350 19.49 0.95 19.80
CA GLY A 350 19.88 2.02 18.88
C GLY A 350 21.25 1.78 18.27
N PHE A 351 22.23 1.36 19.08
CA PHE A 351 23.54 0.94 18.59
C PHE A 351 23.42 -0.24 17.61
N LEU A 352 22.67 -1.28 17.98
CA LEU A 352 22.49 -2.46 17.12
C LEU A 352 21.88 -2.05 15.77
N ARG A 353 20.73 -1.38 15.79
CA ARG A 353 19.95 -0.97 14.61
C ARG A 353 20.67 0.02 13.70
N GLN A 354 21.28 1.05 14.28
CA GLN A 354 21.77 2.19 13.48
C GLN A 354 23.26 2.12 13.16
N ILE A 355 24.02 1.27 13.86
CA ILE A 355 25.47 1.18 13.73
C ILE A 355 25.89 -0.22 13.33
N LEU A 356 25.51 -1.23 14.10
CA LEU A 356 25.98 -2.60 13.87
C LEU A 356 25.38 -3.22 12.61
N PHE A 357 24.06 -3.19 12.42
CA PHE A 357 23.41 -3.78 11.24
C PHE A 357 23.85 -3.15 9.92
N PRO A 358 23.93 -1.81 9.77
CA PRO A 358 24.50 -1.21 8.57
C PRO A 358 25.93 -1.67 8.29
N SER A 359 26.72 -1.90 9.36
CA SER A 359 28.12 -2.33 9.24
C SER A 359 28.26 -3.77 8.73
N PHE A 360 27.22 -4.61 8.78
CA PHE A 360 27.24 -5.96 8.19
C PHE A 360 27.28 -5.95 6.66
N GLN A 361 26.96 -4.82 6.03
CA GLN A 361 27.06 -4.64 4.57
C GLN A 361 28.41 -4.08 4.14
N SER A 362 29.32 -3.80 5.08
CA SER A 362 30.63 -3.23 4.75
C SER A 362 31.49 -4.25 3.99
N PRO A 363 32.08 -3.86 2.84
CA PRO A 363 32.98 -4.73 2.10
C PRO A 363 34.31 -4.98 2.82
N TRP A 364 34.60 -4.24 3.90
CA TRP A 364 35.85 -4.34 4.65
C TRP A 364 35.77 -5.29 5.84
N LEU A 365 34.56 -5.60 6.33
CA LEU A 365 34.31 -6.44 7.50
C LEU A 365 33.33 -7.57 7.16
N THR A 366 33.68 -8.35 6.12
CA THR A 366 32.78 -9.33 5.50
C THR A 366 32.35 -10.48 6.41
N GLY A 367 33.15 -10.86 7.41
CA GLY A 367 32.84 -11.90 8.39
C GLY A 367 32.26 -11.36 9.71
N LEU A 368 31.97 -10.06 9.78
CA LEU A 368 31.50 -9.42 11.01
C LEU A 368 30.14 -9.97 11.46
N LYS A 369 29.21 -10.20 10.52
CA LYS A 369 27.84 -10.64 10.84
C LYS A 369 27.88 -11.98 11.57
N GLU A 370 28.61 -12.95 11.04
CA GLU A 370 28.71 -14.31 11.61
C GLU A 370 29.35 -14.24 13.00
N LYS A 371 30.51 -13.57 13.12
CA LYS A 371 31.24 -13.46 14.40
C LYS A 371 30.42 -12.75 15.49
N ILE A 372 29.71 -11.68 15.15
CA ILE A 372 28.82 -10.98 16.08
C ILE A 372 27.64 -11.88 16.48
N THR A 373 27.03 -12.56 15.51
CA THR A 373 25.92 -13.48 15.79
C THR A 373 26.35 -14.58 16.75
N ASP A 374 27.52 -15.17 16.55
CA ASP A 374 28.08 -16.19 17.44
C ASP A 374 28.44 -15.64 18.83
N ALA A 375 28.94 -14.40 18.92
CA ALA A 375 29.18 -13.73 20.19
C ALA A 375 27.88 -13.54 21.00
N PHE A 376 26.78 -13.17 20.34
CA PHE A 376 25.46 -13.02 20.97
C PHE A 376 24.82 -14.37 21.34
N ARG A 377 25.09 -15.44 20.58
CA ARG A 377 24.64 -16.80 20.94
C ARG A 377 25.28 -17.32 22.22
N ASN A 378 26.57 -17.04 22.40
CA ASN A 378 27.36 -17.57 23.51
C ASN A 378 27.49 -16.60 24.69
N GLY A 379 26.93 -15.39 24.58
CA GLY A 379 27.14 -14.30 25.54
C GLY A 379 25.85 -13.67 26.05
N GLN A 380 25.95 -12.94 27.16
CA GLN A 380 24.86 -12.15 27.73
C GLN A 380 24.87 -10.74 27.11
N LEU A 381 24.62 -10.64 25.81
CA LEU A 381 24.78 -9.39 25.04
C LEU A 381 23.46 -8.74 24.61
N LEU A 382 22.31 -9.42 24.75
CA LEU A 382 21.02 -8.87 24.31
C LEU A 382 20.50 -7.83 25.31
N PRO A 383 20.30 -6.55 24.95
CA PRO A 383 19.71 -5.59 25.86
C PRO A 383 18.27 -6.00 26.24
N ALA A 384 17.93 -5.97 27.52
CA ALA A 384 16.56 -6.23 28.00
C ALA A 384 15.64 -5.03 27.75
N TYR A 385 14.34 -5.26 27.61
CA TYR A 385 13.33 -4.22 27.38
C TYR A 385 13.36 -3.12 28.46
N SER A 386 13.66 -3.49 29.71
CA SER A 386 13.85 -2.54 30.82
C SER A 386 14.99 -1.53 30.62
N GLY A 387 15.92 -1.79 29.69
CA GLY A 387 17.12 -0.98 29.45
C GLY A 387 18.18 -1.08 30.55
N LYS A 388 17.97 -1.90 31.59
CA LYS A 388 18.83 -1.98 32.79
C LYS A 388 19.65 -3.26 32.89
N ALA A 389 19.35 -4.24 32.04
CA ALA A 389 19.97 -5.56 32.08
C ALA A 389 20.29 -6.05 30.67
N TYR A 390 21.09 -7.12 30.62
CA TYR A 390 21.39 -7.86 29.41
C TYR A 390 20.97 -9.31 29.59
N LEU A 391 20.57 -9.96 28.50
CA LEU A 391 19.99 -11.30 28.48
C LEU A 391 20.85 -12.23 27.63
N THR A 392 20.84 -13.50 28.01
CA THR A 392 21.20 -14.60 27.11
C THR A 392 20.00 -14.94 26.20
N ILE A 393 20.23 -15.70 25.12
CA ILE A 393 19.13 -16.13 24.23
C ILE A 393 18.06 -16.93 24.99
N GLU A 394 18.47 -17.80 25.91
CA GLU A 394 17.55 -18.64 26.70
C GLU A 394 16.62 -17.80 27.61
N GLN A 395 17.12 -16.67 28.12
CA GLN A 395 16.36 -15.73 28.96
C GLN A 395 15.50 -14.76 28.15
N ALA A 396 15.88 -14.49 26.90
CA ALA A 396 15.24 -13.46 26.08
C ALA A 396 13.94 -13.96 25.45
N ARG A 397 12.89 -13.15 25.52
CA ARG A 397 11.65 -13.36 24.75
C ARG A 397 11.40 -12.22 23.77
N LEU A 398 11.09 -12.57 22.53
CA LEU A 398 10.72 -11.62 21.50
C LEU A 398 9.23 -11.33 21.56
N ALA A 399 8.88 -10.13 22.00
CA ALA A 399 7.50 -9.68 22.06
C ALA A 399 6.93 -9.45 20.65
N VAL A 400 5.81 -10.12 20.34
CA VAL A 400 5.06 -9.88 19.10
C VAL A 400 3.57 -9.74 19.44
N PRO A 401 3.00 -8.53 19.37
CA PRO A 401 3.59 -7.23 19.00
C PRO A 401 4.63 -6.69 20.00
N TYR A 402 5.48 -5.74 19.56
CA TYR A 402 6.55 -5.16 20.41
C TYR A 402 6.03 -4.38 21.63
N ALA A 403 4.78 -3.94 21.62
CA ALA A 403 4.15 -3.21 22.74
C ALA A 403 3.66 -4.14 23.86
N LEU A 404 3.69 -5.46 23.65
CA LEU A 404 3.23 -6.44 24.62
C LEU A 404 3.91 -6.36 26.01
N PRO A 405 5.21 -5.98 26.13
CA PRO A 405 5.85 -5.77 27.42
C PRO A 405 5.28 -4.59 28.23
N GLU A 406 4.58 -3.65 27.59
CA GLU A 406 3.90 -2.54 28.30
C GLU A 406 2.65 -3.02 29.03
N LEU A 407 2.05 -4.11 28.53
CA LEU A 407 0.84 -4.71 29.09
C LEU A 407 1.16 -5.79 30.14
N VAL A 408 2.25 -6.52 29.94
CA VAL A 408 2.58 -7.74 30.68
C VAL A 408 3.64 -7.45 31.73
N GLU A 409 3.24 -7.55 32.99
CA GLU A 409 4.18 -7.44 34.10
C GLU A 409 5.19 -8.61 34.11
N ARG A 410 6.38 -8.35 34.64
CA ARG A 410 7.47 -9.32 34.67
C ARG A 410 7.09 -10.62 35.38
N GLU A 411 6.23 -10.53 36.40
CA GLU A 411 5.72 -11.70 37.12
C GLU A 411 4.90 -12.62 36.21
N LEU A 412 4.01 -12.05 35.39
CA LEU A 412 3.17 -12.80 34.45
C LEU A 412 4.01 -13.51 33.38
N LEU A 413 5.02 -12.82 32.82
CA LEU A 413 5.97 -13.45 31.89
C LEU A 413 6.72 -14.61 32.57
N SER A 414 7.18 -14.41 33.80
CA SER A 414 7.95 -15.43 34.53
C SER A 414 7.13 -16.70 34.81
N ARG A 415 5.81 -16.57 35.01
CA ARG A 415 4.89 -17.71 35.24
C ARG A 415 4.74 -18.62 34.02
N THR A 416 4.89 -18.07 32.81
CA THR A 416 4.73 -18.84 31.56
C THR A 416 6.02 -19.41 31.01
N VAL A 417 7.11 -18.67 31.20
CA VAL A 417 8.39 -18.96 30.55
C VAL A 417 9.44 -19.50 31.52
N GLY A 418 9.34 -19.15 32.80
CA GLY A 418 10.30 -19.50 33.84
C GLY A 418 11.01 -18.28 34.44
N ALA A 419 11.50 -18.45 35.67
CA ALA A 419 12.19 -17.41 36.42
C ALA A 419 13.45 -16.93 35.71
N GLY A 420 13.67 -15.61 35.68
CA GLY A 420 14.84 -14.99 35.05
C GLY A 420 14.67 -14.66 33.56
N SER A 421 13.53 -14.99 32.95
CA SER A 421 13.19 -14.55 31.59
C SER A 421 12.74 -13.10 31.57
N ASP A 422 13.03 -12.40 30.47
CA ASP A 422 12.60 -11.02 30.24
C ASP A 422 12.44 -10.77 28.73
N PHE A 423 11.71 -9.72 28.36
CA PHE A 423 11.60 -9.33 26.97
C PHE A 423 12.91 -8.69 26.48
N VAL A 424 13.33 -9.03 25.26
CA VAL A 424 14.44 -8.33 24.59
C VAL A 424 14.01 -6.91 24.24
N ALA A 425 14.94 -5.95 24.32
CA ALA A 425 14.71 -4.59 23.90
C ALA A 425 14.44 -4.54 22.40
N PHE A 426 13.17 -4.37 22.08
CA PHE A 426 12.64 -4.28 20.74
C PHE A 426 11.44 -3.33 20.77
N SER A 427 11.43 -2.38 19.86
CA SER A 427 10.41 -1.34 19.75
C SER A 427 10.12 -1.07 18.28
N ASP A 428 9.31 -0.04 18.01
CA ASP A 428 8.85 0.34 16.67
C ASP A 428 9.88 0.08 15.55
N VAL A 429 9.46 -0.75 14.60
CA VAL A 429 10.25 -1.22 13.46
C VAL A 429 10.33 -0.20 12.32
N SER A 430 9.50 0.85 12.35
CA SER A 430 9.45 1.89 11.31
C SER A 430 10.76 2.68 11.17
N GLY A 431 11.56 2.73 12.23
CA GLY A 431 12.89 3.36 12.24
C GLY A 431 13.99 2.51 11.58
N GLY A 432 15.03 3.17 11.07
CA GLY A 432 16.14 2.52 10.35
C GLY A 432 16.75 1.32 11.10
N GLY A 433 16.93 0.20 10.39
CA GLY A 433 17.48 -1.04 10.95
C GLY A 433 16.48 -1.92 11.71
N GLY A 434 15.21 -1.50 11.86
CA GLY A 434 14.22 -2.19 12.71
C GLY A 434 13.84 -3.58 12.21
N ASN A 435 13.54 -3.71 10.92
CA ASN A 435 13.21 -5.00 10.32
C ASN A 435 14.40 -5.93 10.19
N GLU A 436 15.62 -5.41 9.95
CA GLU A 436 16.83 -6.26 10.00
C GLU A 436 17.06 -6.78 11.42
N TYR A 437 16.89 -5.93 12.44
CA TYR A 437 17.02 -6.35 13.83
C TYR A 437 15.99 -7.40 14.24
N TYR A 438 14.72 -7.21 13.84
CA TYR A 438 13.68 -8.20 14.07
C TYR A 438 14.00 -9.56 13.42
N ARG A 439 14.39 -9.55 12.14
CA ARG A 439 14.79 -10.77 11.43
C ARG A 439 16.00 -11.43 12.05
N TRP A 440 16.98 -10.65 12.49
CA TRP A 440 18.15 -11.19 13.18
C TRP A 440 17.78 -11.85 14.51
N LEU A 441 16.90 -11.24 15.32
CA LEU A 441 16.41 -11.85 16.57
C LEU A 441 15.64 -13.15 16.30
N ARG A 442 14.73 -13.14 15.30
CA ARG A 442 13.83 -14.26 15.01
C ARG A 442 14.51 -15.41 14.24
N ASP A 443 15.28 -15.08 13.21
CA ASP A 443 15.78 -16.05 12.22
C ASP A 443 17.24 -16.45 12.51
N ASP A 444 18.11 -15.47 12.78
CA ASP A 444 19.55 -15.71 12.98
C ASP A 444 19.86 -16.15 14.43
N LEU A 445 19.33 -15.45 15.44
CA LEU A 445 19.49 -15.79 16.86
C LEU A 445 18.42 -16.76 17.37
N GLN A 446 17.29 -16.89 16.67
CA GLN A 446 16.19 -17.80 17.05
C GLN A 446 15.68 -17.56 18.48
N VAL A 447 15.57 -16.28 18.87
CA VAL A 447 14.99 -15.89 20.16
C VAL A 447 13.52 -16.31 20.19
N ALA A 448 13.14 -17.06 21.22
CA ALA A 448 11.77 -17.55 21.37
C ALA A 448 10.77 -16.39 21.47
N SER A 449 9.68 -16.46 20.69
CA SER A 449 8.62 -15.46 20.74
C SER A 449 7.71 -15.66 21.94
N TRP A 450 7.15 -14.56 22.45
CA TRP A 450 6.02 -14.57 23.38
C TRP A 450 5.00 -13.59 22.85
N THR A 451 3.80 -14.10 22.55
CA THR A 451 2.84 -13.47 21.65
C THR A 451 1.49 -13.23 22.34
N VAL A 452 0.61 -12.51 21.66
CA VAL A 452 -0.79 -12.35 22.09
C VAL A 452 -1.55 -13.68 22.26
N LEU A 453 -1.11 -14.76 21.61
CA LEU A 453 -1.72 -16.08 21.78
C LEU A 453 -1.33 -16.75 23.09
N ASP A 454 -0.12 -16.46 23.57
CA ASP A 454 0.36 -16.91 24.88
C ASP A 454 -0.43 -16.19 25.97
N LEU A 455 -0.56 -14.86 25.86
CA LEU A 455 -1.43 -14.06 26.73
C LEU A 455 -2.88 -14.57 26.71
N ALA A 456 -3.45 -14.84 25.53
CA ALA A 456 -4.80 -15.39 25.40
C ALA A 456 -4.96 -16.77 26.07
N GLY A 457 -3.88 -17.53 26.22
CA GLY A 457 -3.87 -18.79 26.96
C GLY A 457 -4.12 -18.61 28.46
N LEU A 458 -3.70 -17.47 29.02
CA LEU A 458 -3.77 -17.14 30.44
C LEU A 458 -5.03 -16.39 30.86
N LEU A 459 -5.84 -15.96 29.89
CA LEU A 459 -7.08 -15.26 30.13
C LEU A 459 -8.23 -16.27 30.34
N PRO A 460 -9.16 -16.00 31.27
CA PRO A 460 -9.32 -14.75 32.02
C PRO A 460 -8.50 -14.64 33.32
N GLU A 461 -7.81 -15.68 33.77
CA GLU A 461 -7.21 -15.76 35.10
C GLU A 461 -6.14 -14.69 35.37
N ALA A 462 -5.46 -14.21 34.32
CA ALA A 462 -4.43 -13.18 34.42
C ALA A 462 -4.95 -11.73 34.31
N LEU A 463 -6.27 -11.49 34.22
CA LEU A 463 -6.82 -10.14 33.98
C LEU A 463 -6.44 -9.11 35.04
N GLU A 464 -6.34 -9.53 36.30
CA GLU A 464 -5.95 -8.66 37.41
C GLU A 464 -4.44 -8.35 37.42
N ASP A 465 -3.62 -9.22 36.82
CA ASP A 465 -2.16 -9.08 36.73
C ASP A 465 -1.73 -8.27 35.47
N ILE A 466 -2.70 -7.81 34.67
CA ILE A 466 -2.45 -7.00 33.47
C ILE A 466 -2.39 -5.53 33.86
N ALA A 467 -1.42 -4.81 33.31
CA ALA A 467 -1.28 -3.38 33.53
C ALA A 467 -2.56 -2.62 33.13
N GLY A 468 -3.22 -2.00 34.11
CA GLY A 468 -4.49 -1.29 33.89
C GLY A 468 -5.73 -2.17 33.79
N GLY A 469 -5.64 -3.47 34.12
CA GLY A 469 -6.74 -4.42 34.15
C GLY A 469 -7.49 -4.55 32.81
N LEU A 470 -8.82 -4.68 32.89
CA LEU A 470 -9.68 -4.81 31.72
C LEU A 470 -9.56 -3.61 30.75
N PRO A 471 -9.61 -2.33 31.18
CA PRO A 471 -9.38 -1.20 30.29
C PRO A 471 -7.98 -1.19 29.63
N GLY A 472 -6.94 -1.57 30.38
CA GLY A 472 -5.57 -1.66 29.86
C GLY A 472 -5.42 -2.71 28.75
N LEU A 473 -6.06 -3.87 28.92
CA LEU A 473 -6.10 -4.92 27.90
C LEU A 473 -6.73 -4.44 26.59
N PHE A 474 -7.89 -3.76 26.66
CA PHE A 474 -8.56 -3.24 25.46
C PHE A 474 -7.83 -2.03 24.85
N ALA A 475 -7.16 -1.20 25.66
CA ALA A 475 -6.29 -0.13 25.16
C ALA A 475 -5.11 -0.68 24.35
N PHE A 476 -4.47 -1.75 24.83
CA PHE A 476 -3.43 -2.45 24.07
C PHE A 476 -3.95 -2.97 22.72
N PHE A 477 -5.09 -3.67 22.72
CA PHE A 477 -5.65 -4.19 21.47
C PHE A 477 -6.11 -3.09 20.51
N LYS A 478 -6.58 -1.94 21.02
CA LYS A 478 -6.82 -0.77 20.19
C LYS A 478 -5.55 -0.28 19.52
N SER A 479 -4.46 -0.12 20.28
CA SER A 479 -3.16 0.31 19.74
C SER A 479 -2.67 -0.62 18.62
N VAL A 480 -2.75 -1.94 18.83
CA VAL A 480 -2.40 -2.94 17.81
C VAL A 480 -3.32 -2.87 16.59
N ALA A 481 -4.63 -2.68 16.79
CA ALA A 481 -5.58 -2.51 15.69
C ALA A 481 -5.28 -1.25 14.86
N ASP A 482 -4.95 -0.14 15.51
CA ASP A 482 -4.62 1.12 14.84
C ASP A 482 -3.29 1.01 14.07
N GLU A 483 -2.26 0.39 14.66
CA GLU A 483 -0.97 0.09 14.00
C GLU A 483 -1.17 -0.78 12.74
N THR A 484 -1.90 -1.89 12.87
CA THR A 484 -2.13 -2.82 11.75
C THR A 484 -2.98 -2.22 10.62
N ARG A 485 -3.93 -1.34 10.95
CA ARG A 485 -4.73 -0.61 9.95
C ARG A 485 -3.93 0.50 9.27
N GLY A 486 -3.14 1.25 10.05
CA GLY A 486 -2.31 2.36 9.58
C GLY A 486 -1.07 1.94 8.78
N THR A 487 -0.65 0.67 8.88
CA THR A 487 0.51 0.15 8.14
C THR A 487 0.28 0.18 6.61
N PRO A 488 1.10 0.93 5.84
CA PRO A 488 0.99 1.02 4.38
C PRO A 488 1.06 -0.33 3.70
N TRP A 489 0.38 -0.48 2.54
CA TRP A 489 0.30 -1.75 1.81
C TRP A 489 1.67 -2.37 1.49
N GLY A 490 2.69 -1.55 1.21
CA GLY A 490 4.06 -2.02 0.95
C GLY A 490 4.74 -2.65 2.18
N SER A 491 4.55 -2.06 3.37
CA SER A 491 5.16 -2.54 4.62
C SER A 491 4.46 -3.77 5.20
N ARG A 492 3.26 -4.13 4.72
CA ARG A 492 2.55 -5.34 5.15
C ARG A 492 3.28 -6.65 4.78
N ASN A 493 4.23 -6.58 3.84
CA ASN A 493 5.08 -7.71 3.46
C ASN A 493 6.39 -7.77 4.27
N GLU A 494 6.67 -6.77 5.11
CA GLU A 494 7.80 -6.81 6.02
C GLU A 494 7.54 -7.86 7.12
N SER A 495 8.59 -8.56 7.52
CA SER A 495 8.48 -9.76 8.37
C SER A 495 7.76 -9.50 9.70
N TYR A 496 8.01 -8.37 10.35
CA TYR A 496 7.35 -8.03 11.63
C TYR A 496 5.84 -7.79 11.44
N TYR A 497 5.46 -6.90 10.53
CA TYR A 497 4.05 -6.57 10.30
C TYR A 497 3.25 -7.75 9.77
N PHE A 498 3.89 -8.63 8.99
CA PHE A 498 3.29 -9.89 8.59
C PHE A 498 2.96 -10.78 9.79
N ASP A 499 3.93 -10.99 10.71
CA ASP A 499 3.74 -11.81 11.90
C ASP A 499 2.71 -11.22 12.86
N VAL A 500 2.74 -9.90 13.09
CA VAL A 500 1.70 -9.20 13.86
C VAL A 500 0.33 -9.39 13.23
N ARG A 501 0.18 -9.18 11.92
CA ARG A 501 -1.11 -9.35 11.22
C ARG A 501 -1.61 -10.79 11.33
N LYS A 502 -0.74 -11.77 11.15
CA LYS A 502 -1.09 -13.19 11.26
C LYS A 502 -1.56 -13.53 12.68
N LEU A 503 -0.77 -13.16 13.68
CA LEU A 503 -1.08 -13.45 15.08
C LEU A 503 -2.33 -12.70 15.56
N CYS A 504 -2.41 -11.40 15.30
CA CYS A 504 -3.47 -10.53 15.83
C CYS A 504 -4.79 -10.60 15.06
N ASN A 505 -4.76 -10.62 13.71
CA ASN A 505 -6.00 -10.55 12.93
C ASN A 505 -6.57 -11.93 12.59
N ILE A 506 -5.74 -12.98 12.50
CA ILE A 506 -6.20 -14.31 12.09
C ILE A 506 -6.34 -15.24 13.30
N GLU A 507 -5.30 -15.35 14.12
CA GLU A 507 -5.24 -16.38 15.18
C GLU A 507 -5.87 -15.89 16.49
N MET A 508 -5.55 -14.67 16.91
CA MET A 508 -6.05 -14.08 18.17
C MET A 508 -7.56 -13.86 18.16
N ARG A 509 -8.13 -13.39 17.03
CA ARG A 509 -9.58 -13.20 16.85
C ARG A 509 -10.39 -14.45 17.23
N LYS A 510 -9.88 -15.64 16.88
CA LYS A 510 -10.55 -16.92 17.19
C LYS A 510 -10.41 -17.31 18.66
N LYS A 511 -9.26 -17.04 19.28
CA LYS A 511 -8.95 -17.48 20.64
C LYS A 511 -9.64 -16.60 21.68
N LEU A 512 -9.50 -15.28 21.58
CA LEU A 512 -10.01 -14.35 22.60
C LEU A 512 -11.54 -14.25 22.63
N ARG A 513 -12.24 -14.37 21.49
CA ARG A 513 -13.72 -14.30 21.45
C ARG A 513 -14.41 -15.40 22.28
N THR A 514 -13.68 -16.48 22.57
CA THR A 514 -14.17 -17.60 23.39
C THR A 514 -13.77 -17.50 24.85
N LYS A 515 -13.02 -16.46 25.23
CA LYS A 515 -12.61 -16.19 26.62
C LYS A 515 -13.63 -15.28 27.30
N ALA A 516 -13.88 -15.52 28.58
CA ALA A 516 -14.76 -14.71 29.42
C ALA A 516 -14.10 -13.38 29.80
N ILE A 517 -13.97 -12.47 28.83
CA ILE A 517 -13.29 -11.17 28.98
C ILE A 517 -14.16 -9.99 28.53
N PHE A 518 -15.37 -10.23 28.05
CA PHE A 518 -16.27 -9.17 27.57
C PHE A 518 -17.34 -8.89 28.63
N PRO A 519 -17.46 -7.66 29.14
CA PRO A 519 -18.50 -7.32 30.10
C PRO A 519 -19.86 -7.25 29.41
N ASN A 520 -20.87 -7.95 29.93
CA ASN A 520 -22.27 -7.73 29.53
C ASN A 520 -22.91 -6.58 30.33
N GLN A 521 -24.11 -6.13 29.96
CA GLN A 521 -24.82 -5.05 30.66
C GLN A 521 -25.31 -5.41 32.08
N VAL A 522 -25.26 -6.69 32.46
CA VAL A 522 -25.49 -7.15 33.84
C VAL A 522 -24.23 -6.99 34.70
N GLY A 523 -23.07 -6.92 34.07
CA GLY A 523 -21.78 -6.68 34.68
C GLY A 523 -20.88 -7.93 34.81
N ASP A 524 -21.29 -9.06 34.24
CA ASP A 524 -20.51 -10.30 34.21
C ASP A 524 -19.54 -10.31 33.03
N LEU A 525 -18.38 -10.93 33.21
CA LEU A 525 -17.47 -11.23 32.10
C LEU A 525 -17.90 -12.54 31.43
N VAL A 526 -18.28 -12.46 30.17
CA VAL A 526 -18.75 -13.61 29.38
C VAL A 526 -18.00 -13.70 28.05
N PRO A 527 -17.93 -14.88 27.43
CA PRO A 527 -17.36 -15.00 26.09
C PRO A 527 -18.30 -14.38 25.05
N ALA A 528 -17.73 -13.78 24.01
CA ALA A 528 -18.50 -13.27 22.88
C ALA A 528 -19.08 -14.40 22.02
N TRP A 529 -18.46 -15.59 22.05
CA TRP A 529 -18.88 -16.77 21.30
C TRP A 529 -18.85 -18.03 22.16
N ILE A 530 -19.87 -18.88 22.06
CA ILE A 530 -19.98 -20.20 22.72
C ILE A 530 -20.35 -21.23 21.66
N GLU A 531 -19.58 -22.33 21.55
CA GLU A 531 -19.87 -23.44 20.61
C GLU A 531 -20.15 -22.98 19.15
N ASN A 532 -19.36 -22.03 18.66
CA ASN A 532 -19.51 -21.39 17.34
C ASN A 532 -20.81 -20.58 17.14
N LYS A 533 -21.55 -20.29 18.19
CA LYS A 533 -22.69 -19.37 18.18
C LYS A 533 -22.31 -18.05 18.85
N LYS A 534 -22.85 -16.94 18.33
CA LYS A 534 -22.71 -15.62 18.94
C LYS A 534 -23.42 -15.62 20.30
N ASN A 535 -22.73 -15.16 21.32
CA ASN A 535 -23.27 -15.04 22.68
C ASN A 535 -23.47 -13.57 23.08
N LEU A 536 -22.69 -12.65 22.53
CA LEU A 536 -22.80 -11.20 22.77
C LEU A 536 -22.96 -10.42 21.46
N TYR A 537 -23.69 -9.31 21.54
CA TYR A 537 -23.98 -8.40 20.44
C TYR A 537 -23.75 -6.93 20.87
N LEU A 538 -23.44 -6.09 19.89
CA LEU A 538 -23.43 -4.63 20.04
C LEU A 538 -24.85 -4.09 19.80
N GLN A 539 -25.29 -3.17 20.65
CA GLN A 539 -26.57 -2.49 20.48
C GLN A 539 -26.57 -1.62 19.22
N GLU A 540 -27.63 -1.64 18.42
CA GLU A 540 -27.82 -0.74 17.29
C GLU A 540 -28.15 0.69 17.79
N GLN A 541 -27.48 1.71 17.23
CA GLN A 541 -27.62 3.11 17.69
C GLN A 541 -29.02 3.71 17.47
N ASP A 542 -29.80 3.18 16.51
CA ASP A 542 -31.09 3.73 16.08
C ASP A 542 -32.30 2.81 16.39
N GLY A 543 -32.10 1.69 17.08
CA GLY A 543 -33.05 0.56 17.09
C GLY A 543 -34.17 0.63 18.14
N ARG A 544 -35.43 0.47 17.69
CA ARG A 544 -36.65 0.33 18.52
C ARG A 544 -36.77 -1.01 19.28
N LEU A 545 -35.81 -1.91 19.13
CA LEU A 545 -35.85 -3.30 19.62
C LEU A 545 -34.58 -3.62 20.42
N GLU A 546 -34.75 -4.08 21.67
CA GLU A 546 -33.65 -4.38 22.59
C GLU A 546 -33.53 -5.90 22.84
N LEU A 547 -32.30 -6.41 22.78
CA LEU A 547 -31.95 -7.74 23.32
C LEU A 547 -31.93 -7.68 24.86
N SER A 548 -31.99 -8.84 25.52
CA SER A 548 -31.76 -8.93 26.96
C SER A 548 -30.36 -8.42 27.34
N ALA A 549 -30.23 -7.72 28.47
CA ALA A 549 -28.97 -7.15 28.99
C ALA A 549 -27.81 -8.17 29.05
N GLU A 550 -28.10 -9.45 29.28
CA GLU A 550 -27.10 -10.54 29.31
C GLU A 550 -26.43 -10.79 27.95
N LYS A 551 -27.10 -10.42 26.85
CA LYS A 551 -26.65 -10.59 25.45
C LYS A 551 -26.02 -9.33 24.86
N LEU A 552 -26.00 -8.22 25.60
CA LEU A 552 -25.46 -6.95 25.15
C LEU A 552 -24.14 -6.64 25.86
N VAL A 553 -23.17 -6.16 25.09
CA VAL A 553 -21.87 -5.71 25.64
C VAL A 553 -22.05 -4.38 26.39
N ASP A 554 -21.46 -4.27 27.59
CA ASP A 554 -21.31 -3.00 28.31
C ASP A 554 -20.00 -2.30 27.89
N THR A 555 -20.10 -1.52 26.81
CA THR A 555 -19.04 -0.71 26.23
C THR A 555 -18.43 0.28 27.23
N ARG A 556 -19.21 0.78 28.20
CA ARG A 556 -18.77 1.82 29.15
C ARG A 556 -17.67 1.30 30.09
N ARG A 557 -17.68 -0.01 30.39
CA ARG A 557 -16.64 -0.67 31.20
C ARG A 557 -15.32 -0.87 30.47
N LEU A 558 -15.31 -0.68 29.15
CA LEU A 558 -14.13 -0.82 28.29
C LEU A 558 -13.50 0.53 27.93
N ILE A 559 -14.15 1.65 28.27
CA ILE A 559 -13.60 2.98 28.08
C ILE A 559 -12.48 3.21 29.10
N PHE A 560 -11.31 3.62 28.61
CA PHE A 560 -10.13 3.89 29.43
C PHE A 560 -10.03 5.39 29.76
N GLY A 561 -9.83 5.70 31.04
CA GLY A 561 -10.00 7.04 31.62
C GLY A 561 -8.87 8.04 31.43
N ASN A 562 -7.76 7.67 30.76
CA ASN A 562 -6.65 8.59 30.48
C ASN A 562 -6.63 8.98 29.00
N PRO A 563 -6.68 10.29 28.68
CA PRO A 563 -6.54 10.76 27.31
C PRO A 563 -5.14 10.44 26.75
N ASP A 564 -5.05 10.26 25.43
CA ASP A 564 -3.76 10.16 24.74
C ASP A 564 -2.92 11.45 24.88
N SER A 565 -1.69 11.45 24.34
CA SER A 565 -0.80 12.63 24.36
C SER A 565 -1.37 13.88 23.69
N SER A 566 -2.49 13.76 22.96
CA SER A 566 -3.24 14.87 22.34
C SER A 566 -4.45 15.34 23.15
N GLY A 567 -4.74 14.70 24.29
CA GLY A 567 -5.88 15.03 25.15
C GLY A 567 -7.17 14.30 24.80
N LYS A 568 -7.15 13.31 23.89
CA LYS A 568 -8.36 12.59 23.43
C LYS A 568 -8.60 11.34 24.27
N THR A 569 -9.72 11.29 24.99
CA THR A 569 -10.23 10.05 25.61
C THR A 569 -10.86 9.16 24.55
N VAL A 570 -10.73 7.84 24.71
CA VAL A 570 -11.35 6.90 23.78
C VAL A 570 -12.85 6.92 23.91
N THR A 571 -13.54 7.07 22.78
CA THR A 571 -14.99 7.20 22.74
C THR A 571 -15.66 5.83 22.73
N GLU A 572 -16.95 5.80 23.10
CA GLU A 572 -17.76 4.59 22.98
C GLU A 572 -17.83 4.09 21.53
N GLU A 573 -17.84 5.00 20.55
CA GLU A 573 -17.79 4.66 19.12
C GLU A 573 -16.49 3.96 18.74
N GLU A 574 -15.34 4.41 19.24
CA GLU A 574 -14.04 3.79 18.98
C GLU A 574 -13.95 2.39 19.60
N ILE A 575 -14.56 2.17 20.77
CA ILE A 575 -14.70 0.83 21.37
C ILE A 575 -15.64 -0.05 20.52
N CYS A 576 -16.80 0.46 20.11
CA CYS A 576 -17.72 -0.26 19.24
C CYS A 576 -17.03 -0.68 17.92
N ASP A 577 -16.23 0.21 17.32
CA ASP A 577 -15.44 -0.10 16.13
C ASP A 577 -14.43 -1.21 16.39
N LEU A 578 -13.70 -1.16 17.50
CA LEU A 578 -12.77 -2.21 17.92
C LEU A 578 -13.49 -3.56 18.08
N LEU A 579 -14.59 -3.59 18.83
CA LEU A 579 -15.37 -4.80 19.08
C LEU A 579 -15.95 -5.39 17.79
N LYS A 580 -16.49 -4.54 16.91
CA LYS A 580 -17.07 -4.94 15.63
C LYS A 580 -16.00 -5.45 14.66
N ASN A 581 -15.03 -4.61 14.35
CA ASN A 581 -14.12 -4.85 13.23
C ASN A 581 -12.95 -5.75 13.63
N TYR A 582 -12.43 -5.61 14.85
CA TYR A 582 -11.28 -6.38 15.30
C TYR A 582 -11.72 -7.69 15.97
N PHE A 583 -12.68 -7.65 16.91
CA PHE A 583 -13.15 -8.84 17.64
C PHE A 583 -14.31 -9.61 17.00
N ASP A 584 -14.91 -9.12 15.90
CA ASP A 584 -16.05 -9.77 15.21
C ASP A 584 -17.33 -9.87 16.04
N ILE A 585 -17.55 -8.92 16.96
CA ILE A 585 -18.81 -8.87 17.69
C ILE A 585 -19.84 -8.21 16.79
N ALA A 586 -20.86 -8.97 16.41
CA ALA A 586 -21.90 -8.50 15.50
C ALA A 586 -22.68 -7.34 16.14
N VAL A 587 -23.01 -6.34 15.31
CA VAL A 587 -24.10 -5.42 15.64
C VAL A 587 -25.39 -6.23 15.59
N TYR A 588 -26.26 -6.02 16.58
CA TYR A 588 -27.53 -6.71 16.62
C TYR A 588 -28.33 -6.40 15.36
N ASP A 589 -28.58 -7.45 14.58
CA ASP A 589 -29.47 -7.46 13.43
C ASP A 589 -30.58 -8.45 13.76
N HIS A 590 -31.81 -7.94 13.84
CA HIS A 590 -32.96 -8.71 14.24
C HIS A 590 -33.29 -9.83 13.24
N THR A 591 -33.19 -9.58 11.94
CA THR A 591 -33.43 -10.59 10.90
C THR A 591 -32.40 -11.71 11.01
N GLN A 592 -31.12 -11.36 11.13
CA GLN A 592 -30.05 -12.35 11.31
C GLN A 592 -30.23 -13.16 12.59
N TYR A 593 -30.69 -12.55 13.69
CA TYR A 593 -30.96 -13.26 14.94
C TYR A 593 -32.05 -14.32 14.76
N VAL A 594 -33.16 -13.99 14.09
CA VAL A 594 -34.24 -14.92 13.77
C VAL A 594 -33.71 -16.10 12.93
N GLU A 595 -32.86 -15.82 11.93
CA GLU A 595 -32.26 -16.85 11.08
C GLU A 595 -31.31 -17.79 11.83
N GLU A 596 -30.47 -17.27 12.71
CA GLU A 596 -29.42 -18.04 13.41
C GLU A 596 -29.95 -18.75 14.67
N SER A 597 -31.00 -18.23 15.31
CA SER A 597 -31.45 -18.67 16.63
C SER A 597 -32.85 -19.27 16.66
N ILE A 598 -33.76 -18.84 15.77
CA ILE A 598 -35.17 -19.27 15.77
C ILE A 598 -35.43 -20.32 14.69
N TYR A 599 -35.19 -20.02 13.41
CA TYR A 599 -35.44 -20.97 12.32
C TYR A 599 -34.79 -22.35 12.51
N PRO A 600 -33.57 -22.48 13.05
CA PRO A 600 -32.94 -23.80 13.25
C PRO A 600 -33.74 -24.72 14.18
N LYS A 601 -34.54 -24.19 15.10
CA LYS A 601 -35.44 -24.97 15.96
C LYS A 601 -36.46 -25.78 15.15
N TYR A 602 -36.85 -25.26 13.97
CA TYR A 602 -37.84 -25.85 13.07
C TYR A 602 -37.21 -26.59 11.87
N ARG A 603 -35.92 -26.36 11.55
CA ARG A 603 -35.24 -26.75 10.29
C ARG A 603 -34.44 -28.06 10.31
N LYS A 604 -34.71 -29.02 11.20
CA LYS A 604 -33.93 -30.27 11.34
C LYS A 604 -33.70 -31.13 10.06
N ASP A 605 -34.42 -30.87 8.95
CA ASP A 605 -34.29 -31.56 7.65
C ASP A 605 -34.86 -30.69 6.49
N THR A 606 -34.87 -31.22 5.26
CA THR A 606 -35.45 -30.55 4.07
C THR A 606 -36.98 -30.63 3.99
N SER A 607 -37.67 -31.12 5.03
CA SER A 607 -39.12 -31.27 4.97
C SER A 607 -39.80 -29.91 5.04
N ILE A 608 -40.69 -29.67 4.08
CA ILE A 608 -41.52 -28.46 4.00
C ILE A 608 -42.73 -28.49 4.96
N VAL A 609 -43.00 -29.65 5.59
CA VAL A 609 -44.05 -29.84 6.59
C VAL A 609 -43.58 -30.81 7.68
N LYS A 610 -43.87 -30.53 8.95
CA LYS A 610 -43.45 -31.38 10.09
C LYS A 610 -44.59 -31.66 11.05
N PRO A 611 -44.78 -32.92 11.49
CA PRO A 611 -45.74 -33.20 12.55
C PRO A 611 -45.26 -32.55 13.86
N GLU A 612 -46.21 -32.18 14.73
CA GLU A 612 -45.91 -31.56 16.04
C GLU A 612 -44.91 -32.37 16.88
N ALA A 613 -44.92 -33.69 16.76
CA ALA A 613 -44.00 -34.59 17.47
C ALA A 613 -42.51 -34.41 17.09
N ASP A 614 -42.22 -33.83 15.91
CA ASP A 614 -40.84 -33.61 15.43
C ASP A 614 -40.31 -32.21 15.78
N ILE A 615 -41.12 -31.37 16.43
CA ILE A 615 -40.77 -30.02 16.85
C ILE A 615 -40.49 -30.02 18.35
N GLU A 616 -39.25 -29.70 18.73
CA GLU A 616 -38.80 -29.59 20.12
C GLU A 616 -39.01 -28.16 20.67
N VAL A 617 -40.13 -27.52 20.32
CA VAL A 617 -40.47 -26.16 20.75
C VAL A 617 -41.82 -26.21 21.46
N THR A 618 -41.91 -25.63 22.67
CA THR A 618 -43.19 -25.60 23.41
C THR A 618 -44.17 -24.63 22.76
N PRO A 619 -45.50 -24.74 23.01
CA PRO A 619 -46.46 -23.77 22.50
C PRO A 619 -46.16 -22.32 22.92
N GLU A 620 -45.67 -22.11 24.14
CA GLU A 620 -45.29 -20.80 24.65
C GLU A 620 -44.03 -20.26 23.96
N GLU A 621 -43.01 -21.10 23.79
CA GLU A 621 -41.78 -20.74 23.06
C GLU A 621 -42.10 -20.46 21.58
N HIS A 622 -43.01 -21.22 20.98
CA HIS A 622 -43.44 -21.02 19.60
C HIS A 622 -44.12 -19.65 19.41
N ILE A 623 -44.97 -19.22 20.35
CA ILE A 623 -45.59 -17.90 20.28
C ILE A 623 -44.55 -16.79 20.42
N GLU A 624 -43.55 -16.97 21.26
CA GLU A 624 -42.47 -15.99 21.39
C GLU A 624 -41.62 -15.94 20.12
N ASP A 625 -41.22 -17.09 19.58
CA ASP A 625 -40.56 -17.20 18.28
C ASP A 625 -41.37 -16.50 17.18
N MET A 626 -42.70 -16.68 17.16
CA MET A 626 -43.59 -16.00 16.23
C MET A 626 -43.61 -14.49 16.42
N ARG A 627 -43.58 -13.98 17.66
CA ARG A 627 -43.50 -12.52 17.88
C ARG A 627 -42.19 -11.93 17.37
N GLN A 628 -41.08 -12.67 17.48
CA GLN A 628 -39.80 -12.24 16.92
C GLN A 628 -39.82 -12.33 15.38
N ILE A 629 -40.35 -13.40 14.80
CA ILE A 629 -40.50 -13.54 13.33
C ILE A 629 -41.45 -12.47 12.74
N LEU A 630 -42.48 -12.04 13.47
CA LEU A 630 -43.43 -11.02 12.96
C LEU A 630 -42.90 -9.58 13.07
N GLN A 631 -41.73 -9.39 13.70
CA GLN A 631 -41.04 -8.10 13.76
C GLN A 631 -40.08 -7.88 12.57
N ILE A 632 -39.72 -8.94 11.83
CA ILE A 632 -38.93 -8.82 10.60
C ILE A 632 -39.80 -8.41 9.40
N PRO A 633 -39.25 -7.69 8.40
CA PRO A 633 -40.01 -7.34 7.20
C PRO A 633 -40.57 -8.58 6.50
N ALA A 634 -41.84 -8.54 6.08
CA ALA A 634 -42.52 -9.69 5.47
C ALA A 634 -41.78 -10.29 4.25
N ALA A 635 -41.04 -9.45 3.51
CA ALA A 635 -40.24 -9.89 2.36
C ALA A 635 -38.98 -10.70 2.76
N GLU A 636 -38.52 -10.60 4.00
CA GLU A 636 -37.33 -11.27 4.54
C GLU A 636 -37.69 -12.55 5.31
N ILE A 637 -38.98 -12.81 5.58
CA ILE A 637 -39.43 -14.03 6.25
C ILE A 637 -39.14 -15.26 5.37
N ASP A 638 -38.40 -16.24 5.92
CA ASP A 638 -38.05 -17.46 5.20
C ASP A 638 -39.30 -18.27 4.83
N GLN A 639 -39.52 -18.41 3.53
CA GLN A 639 -40.66 -19.12 2.97
C GLN A 639 -40.53 -20.64 3.07
N ASN A 640 -39.37 -21.19 3.44
CA ASN A 640 -39.10 -22.63 3.45
C ASN A 640 -39.09 -23.26 4.83
N THR A 641 -38.90 -22.48 5.90
CA THR A 641 -38.86 -23.02 7.26
C THR A 641 -40.28 -23.32 7.76
N PRO A 642 -40.59 -24.56 8.18
CA PRO A 642 -41.91 -24.93 8.66
C PRO A 642 -42.13 -24.46 10.09
N PHE A 643 -42.53 -23.21 10.28
CA PHE A 643 -42.80 -22.64 11.60
C PHE A 643 -44.28 -22.24 11.79
N ILE A 644 -45.15 -22.32 10.78
CA ILE A 644 -46.58 -21.98 10.94
C ILE A 644 -47.36 -23.21 11.42
N ARG A 645 -47.96 -23.13 12.59
CA ARG A 645 -48.80 -24.18 13.17
C ARG A 645 -50.15 -24.25 12.45
N ALA A 646 -50.44 -25.40 11.86
CA ALA A 646 -51.63 -25.67 11.06
C ALA A 646 -52.15 -27.10 11.32
N ARG A 647 -53.41 -27.36 10.96
CA ARG A 647 -54.06 -28.67 11.06
C ARG A 647 -54.21 -29.29 9.69
N GLU A 648 -53.92 -30.59 9.58
CA GLU A 648 -54.20 -31.34 8.36
C GLU A 648 -55.72 -31.53 8.18
N GLY A 649 -56.23 -31.24 6.98
CA GLY A 649 -57.66 -31.12 6.71
C GLY A 649 -58.54 -32.34 6.99
N GLU A 650 -58.02 -33.56 6.85
CA GLU A 650 -58.82 -34.79 7.05
C GLU A 650 -58.66 -35.38 8.46
N THR A 651 -57.46 -35.27 9.05
CA THR A 651 -57.15 -35.93 10.33
C THR A 651 -57.17 -35.01 11.53
N GLU A 652 -57.24 -33.69 11.32
CA GLU A 652 -57.09 -32.64 12.34
C GLU A 652 -55.76 -32.68 13.12
N ARG A 653 -54.79 -33.45 12.64
CA ARG A 653 -53.47 -33.53 13.28
C ARG A 653 -52.71 -32.23 13.07
N ILE A 654 -51.92 -31.84 14.08
CA ILE A 654 -51.15 -30.61 14.07
C ILE A 654 -49.82 -30.84 13.34
N PHE A 655 -49.53 -29.90 12.44
CA PHE A 655 -48.31 -29.82 11.68
C PHE A 655 -47.77 -28.38 11.73
N TYR A 656 -46.46 -28.26 11.55
CA TYR A 656 -45.79 -27.01 11.25
C TYR A 656 -45.49 -26.96 9.75
N VAL A 657 -45.91 -25.87 9.12
CA VAL A 657 -45.93 -25.70 7.67
C VAL A 657 -45.15 -24.45 7.32
N ASN A 658 -44.43 -24.49 6.20
CA ASN A 658 -43.67 -23.33 5.73
C ASN A 658 -44.59 -22.27 5.10
N PRO A 659 -44.28 -20.96 5.23
CA PRO A 659 -45.10 -19.89 4.63
C PRO A 659 -45.29 -20.00 3.12
N GLY A 660 -44.30 -20.54 2.40
CA GLY A 660 -44.35 -20.74 0.96
C GLY A 660 -45.19 -21.94 0.51
N ASN A 661 -45.81 -22.70 1.43
CA ASN A 661 -46.55 -23.89 1.07
C ASN A 661 -47.83 -23.54 0.29
N SER A 662 -47.96 -24.07 -0.92
CA SER A 662 -49.13 -23.79 -1.77
C SER A 662 -50.43 -24.39 -1.24
N SER A 663 -50.36 -25.32 -0.29
CA SER A 663 -51.49 -26.01 0.34
C SER A 663 -51.89 -25.45 1.72
N LEU A 664 -51.36 -24.29 2.12
CA LEU A 664 -51.68 -23.64 3.40
C LEU A 664 -52.79 -22.58 3.26
N TYR A 665 -53.89 -22.77 4.00
CA TYR A 665 -55.10 -21.94 3.91
C TYR A 665 -55.65 -21.56 5.29
N PHE A 666 -56.55 -20.58 5.33
CA PHE A 666 -57.53 -20.47 6.41
C PHE A 666 -58.68 -21.46 6.19
N GLU A 667 -59.35 -21.90 7.27
CA GLU A 667 -60.52 -22.81 7.14
C GLU A 667 -61.68 -22.19 6.37
N GLN A 668 -61.81 -20.86 6.44
CA GLN A 668 -62.84 -20.06 5.77
C GLN A 668 -62.22 -18.88 5.03
N ASP A 669 -62.82 -18.48 3.92
CA ASP A 669 -62.48 -17.23 3.23
C ASP A 669 -62.93 -15.99 4.02
N ALA A 670 -62.79 -14.80 3.43
CA ALA A 670 -63.20 -13.54 4.06
C ALA A 670 -64.73 -13.37 4.20
N GLU A 671 -65.52 -14.12 3.43
CA GLU A 671 -66.99 -14.08 3.42
C GLU A 671 -67.62 -15.18 4.27
N GLY A 672 -66.79 -16.01 4.93
CA GLY A 672 -67.22 -17.11 5.82
C GLY A 672 -67.46 -18.44 5.11
N VAL A 673 -67.09 -18.56 3.83
CA VAL A 673 -67.26 -19.80 3.06
C VAL A 673 -66.14 -20.79 3.40
N SER A 674 -66.53 -22.03 3.69
CA SER A 674 -65.60 -23.08 4.14
C SER A 674 -64.70 -23.59 3.02
N ILE A 675 -63.46 -23.09 2.96
CA ILE A 675 -62.37 -23.61 2.13
C ILE A 675 -62.03 -25.06 2.53
N LYS A 676 -62.14 -25.39 3.81
CA LYS A 676 -61.96 -26.75 4.32
C LYS A 676 -62.91 -27.76 3.68
N ASN A 677 -64.21 -27.44 3.60
CA ASN A 677 -65.20 -28.30 2.95
C ASN A 677 -64.94 -28.45 1.44
N TYR A 678 -64.39 -27.42 0.79
CA TYR A 678 -64.01 -27.49 -0.63
C TYR A 678 -62.93 -28.55 -0.90
N PHE A 679 -61.94 -28.68 -0.02
CA PHE A 679 -60.85 -29.66 -0.16
C PHE A 679 -61.14 -31.04 0.45
N SER A 680 -62.15 -31.18 1.32
CA SER A 680 -62.40 -32.46 2.01
C SER A 680 -62.68 -33.63 1.05
N GLY A 681 -62.09 -34.79 1.30
CA GLY A 681 -62.24 -36.00 0.49
C GLY A 681 -61.45 -35.99 -0.83
N LEU A 682 -60.62 -34.97 -1.08
CA LEU A 682 -59.71 -34.94 -2.21
C LEU A 682 -58.40 -35.69 -1.91
N PRO A 683 -57.68 -36.19 -2.93
CA PRO A 683 -56.46 -36.97 -2.74
C PRO A 683 -55.24 -36.14 -2.28
N SER A 684 -55.29 -34.81 -2.40
CA SER A 684 -54.21 -33.92 -1.98
C SER A 684 -54.36 -33.51 -0.51
N THR A 685 -53.25 -33.46 0.21
CA THR A 685 -53.21 -32.96 1.59
C THR A 685 -53.21 -31.43 1.62
N TYR A 686 -54.09 -30.85 2.43
CA TYR A 686 -54.20 -29.40 2.67
C TYR A 686 -54.08 -29.12 4.17
N TYR A 687 -53.50 -27.96 4.49
CA TYR A 687 -53.25 -27.53 5.85
C TYR A 687 -54.01 -26.24 6.14
N PHE A 688 -54.63 -26.19 7.31
CA PHE A 688 -55.43 -25.05 7.75
C PHE A 688 -54.80 -24.44 9.00
N VAL A 689 -54.43 -23.16 8.93
CA VAL A 689 -53.80 -22.47 10.07
C VAL A 689 -54.68 -22.58 11.31
N ASP A 690 -54.08 -22.91 12.46
CA ASP A 690 -54.81 -22.94 13.73
C ASP A 690 -55.04 -21.51 14.24
N LEU A 691 -56.00 -20.84 13.61
CA LEU A 691 -56.27 -19.43 13.83
C LEU A 691 -56.67 -19.15 15.28
N ALA A 692 -57.44 -20.06 15.90
CA ALA A 692 -57.85 -19.93 17.30
C ALA A 692 -56.64 -19.91 18.25
N PHE A 693 -55.65 -20.78 18.02
CA PHE A 693 -54.40 -20.79 18.79
C PHE A 693 -53.65 -19.45 18.70
N TYR A 694 -53.59 -18.85 17.51
CA TYR A 694 -52.90 -17.58 17.29
C TYR A 694 -53.65 -16.37 17.85
N GLU A 695 -54.97 -16.31 17.65
CA GLU A 695 -55.80 -15.20 18.12
C GLU A 695 -55.87 -15.14 19.64
N GLU A 696 -55.93 -16.30 20.34
CA GLU A 696 -55.88 -16.36 21.81
C GLU A 696 -54.59 -15.71 22.36
N LYS A 697 -53.50 -15.74 21.58
CA LYS A 697 -52.18 -15.24 21.97
C LYS A 697 -51.82 -13.90 21.34
N GLY A 698 -52.79 -13.23 20.71
CA GLY A 698 -52.69 -11.86 20.18
C GLY A 698 -52.15 -11.73 18.76
N ILE A 699 -52.06 -12.83 17.99
CA ILE A 699 -51.64 -12.79 16.58
C ILE A 699 -52.90 -12.83 15.70
N SER A 700 -53.15 -11.76 14.95
CA SER A 700 -54.39 -11.60 14.18
C SER A 700 -54.38 -12.35 12.84
N ARG A 701 -55.58 -12.72 12.34
CA ARG A 701 -55.78 -13.23 10.98
C ARG A 701 -55.10 -12.37 9.91
N GLU A 702 -55.21 -11.04 10.02
CA GLU A 702 -54.65 -10.12 9.02
C GLU A 702 -53.11 -10.13 9.04
N THR A 703 -52.50 -10.31 10.22
CA THR A 703 -51.05 -10.49 10.38
C THR A 703 -50.59 -11.74 9.64
N LEU A 704 -51.26 -12.88 9.87
CA LEU A 704 -50.93 -14.16 9.23
C LEU A 704 -51.14 -14.11 7.71
N ARG A 705 -52.19 -13.43 7.24
CA ARG A 705 -52.47 -13.24 5.82
C ARG A 705 -51.41 -12.37 5.13
N ARG A 706 -51.13 -11.18 5.68
CA ARG A 706 -50.25 -10.19 5.03
C ARG A 706 -48.77 -10.53 5.12
N GLN A 707 -48.32 -11.07 6.25
CA GLN A 707 -46.90 -11.31 6.48
C GLN A 707 -46.48 -12.75 6.19
N LEU A 708 -47.36 -13.74 6.35
CA LEU A 708 -47.01 -15.16 6.27
C LEU A 708 -47.66 -15.89 5.09
N ASN A 709 -48.21 -15.17 4.11
CA ASN A 709 -48.78 -15.72 2.87
C ASN A 709 -49.87 -16.80 3.07
N VAL A 710 -50.56 -16.81 4.21
CA VAL A 710 -51.67 -17.74 4.45
C VAL A 710 -52.84 -17.37 3.54
N LYS A 711 -53.29 -18.33 2.72
CA LYS A 711 -54.29 -18.08 1.68
C LYS A 711 -55.71 -18.07 2.24
N ASP A 712 -56.50 -17.09 1.81
CA ASP A 712 -57.93 -16.96 2.12
C ASP A 712 -58.82 -17.04 0.88
N SER A 713 -58.28 -17.48 -0.27
CA SER A 713 -59.02 -17.58 -1.54
C SER A 713 -58.72 -18.89 -2.27
N LEU A 714 -59.73 -19.43 -2.95
CA LEU A 714 -59.63 -20.62 -3.80
C LEU A 714 -59.18 -20.33 -5.23
N ILE A 715 -58.93 -19.07 -5.57
CA ILE A 715 -58.47 -18.66 -6.91
C ILE A 715 -57.09 -19.29 -7.17
N LEU A 716 -56.95 -19.97 -8.30
CA LEU A 716 -55.69 -20.60 -8.69
C LEU A 716 -54.61 -19.53 -8.94
N ASN A 717 -53.47 -19.65 -8.27
CA ASN A 717 -52.36 -18.70 -8.44
C ASN A 717 -51.95 -18.57 -9.92
N GLY A 718 -51.81 -17.34 -10.40
CA GLY A 718 -51.45 -17.04 -11.79
C GLY A 718 -52.63 -17.06 -12.76
N SER A 719 -53.85 -17.28 -12.27
CA SER A 719 -55.07 -17.24 -13.08
C SER A 719 -55.49 -15.81 -13.44
N GLU A 720 -55.04 -14.83 -12.66
CA GLU A 720 -55.20 -13.39 -12.86
C GLU A 720 -54.34 -12.81 -13.99
N ARG A 721 -53.45 -13.63 -14.56
CA ARG A 721 -52.57 -13.22 -15.67
C ARG A 721 -53.41 -12.77 -16.86
N ARG A 722 -53.11 -11.56 -17.32
CA ARG A 722 -53.75 -10.97 -18.50
C ARG A 722 -53.10 -11.38 -19.81
N SER A 723 -51.95 -12.04 -19.78
CA SER A 723 -51.31 -12.58 -20.97
C SER A 723 -50.53 -13.86 -20.67
N GLY A 724 -50.30 -14.67 -21.70
CA GLY A 724 -49.59 -15.93 -21.56
C GLY A 724 -49.31 -16.61 -22.90
N THR A 725 -48.66 -17.77 -22.87
CA THR A 725 -48.37 -18.58 -24.07
C THR A 725 -49.44 -19.65 -24.28
N CYS A 726 -49.74 -19.96 -25.54
CA CYS A 726 -50.77 -20.93 -25.93
C CYS A 726 -50.32 -22.38 -25.70
N THR A 727 -50.19 -22.80 -24.44
CA THR A 727 -49.58 -24.09 -24.06
C THR A 727 -50.58 -25.15 -23.58
N GLY A 728 -51.87 -24.80 -23.43
CA GLY A 728 -52.92 -25.69 -22.91
C GLY A 728 -53.69 -26.50 -23.97
N GLN A 729 -54.46 -27.49 -23.49
CA GLN A 729 -55.26 -28.40 -24.32
C GLN A 729 -56.41 -27.67 -25.06
N ARG A 730 -56.92 -26.60 -24.45
CA ARG A 730 -57.97 -25.74 -25.01
C ARG A 730 -57.46 -24.86 -26.16
N GLU A 731 -56.24 -24.34 -26.05
CA GLU A 731 -55.57 -23.56 -27.10
C GLU A 731 -55.20 -24.43 -28.30
N LYS A 732 -54.84 -25.69 -28.07
CA LYS A 732 -54.66 -26.69 -29.14
C LYS A 732 -55.95 -26.96 -29.91
N GLN A 733 -57.11 -27.02 -29.23
CA GLN A 733 -58.42 -27.17 -29.88
C GLN A 733 -58.81 -25.93 -30.71
N LEU A 734 -58.31 -24.75 -30.35
CA LEU A 734 -58.43 -23.51 -31.13
C LEU A 734 -57.43 -23.42 -32.30
N ARG A 735 -56.68 -24.50 -32.59
CA ARG A 735 -55.64 -24.63 -33.65
C ARG A 735 -54.39 -23.75 -33.47
N TYR A 736 -54.08 -23.31 -32.25
CA TYR A 736 -52.85 -22.57 -31.97
C TYR A 736 -51.83 -23.46 -31.27
N ASN A 737 -50.64 -23.61 -31.88
CA ASN A 737 -49.51 -24.28 -31.26
C ASN A 737 -48.73 -23.27 -30.39
N GLY A 738 -48.01 -23.75 -29.38
CA GLY A 738 -47.36 -22.95 -28.32
C GLY A 738 -46.29 -21.93 -28.72
N ARG A 739 -46.28 -21.48 -29.98
CA ARG A 739 -45.49 -20.37 -30.51
C ARG A 739 -46.23 -19.02 -30.43
N ASN A 740 -47.53 -19.01 -30.16
CA ASN A 740 -48.33 -17.79 -30.05
C ASN A 740 -48.61 -17.43 -28.60
N SER A 741 -48.69 -16.13 -28.31
CA SER A 741 -49.17 -15.62 -27.01
C SER A 741 -50.60 -15.10 -27.13
N TRP A 742 -51.31 -15.08 -26.01
CA TRP A 742 -52.62 -14.46 -25.86
C TRP A 742 -52.54 -13.31 -24.86
N ASN A 743 -53.42 -12.32 -25.01
CA ASN A 743 -53.63 -11.20 -24.10
C ASN A 743 -55.15 -10.99 -23.95
N CYS A 744 -55.64 -10.71 -22.74
CA CYS A 744 -57.05 -10.43 -22.50
C CYS A 744 -57.29 -8.97 -22.11
N GLY A 745 -58.37 -8.41 -22.68
CA GLY A 745 -58.76 -7.02 -22.48
C GLY A 745 -59.67 -6.84 -21.26
N GLY A 746 -59.61 -5.66 -20.64
CA GLY A 746 -60.50 -5.28 -19.53
C GLY A 746 -60.21 -6.03 -18.23
N LYS A 747 -61.28 -6.45 -17.53
CA LYS A 747 -61.20 -7.21 -16.28
C LYS A 747 -61.17 -8.74 -16.49
N PHE A 748 -61.20 -9.23 -17.73
CA PHE A 748 -61.29 -10.66 -18.01
C PHE A 748 -60.00 -11.42 -17.67
N TRP A 749 -60.13 -12.60 -17.06
CA TRP A 749 -59.02 -13.51 -16.75
C TRP A 749 -59.22 -14.84 -17.50
N TYR A 750 -58.57 -14.97 -18.65
CA TYR A 750 -58.73 -16.16 -19.50
C TYR A 750 -58.43 -17.47 -18.78
N LYS A 751 -57.42 -17.44 -17.89
CA LYS A 751 -56.98 -18.58 -17.09
C LYS A 751 -57.62 -18.68 -15.71
N PHE A 752 -58.63 -17.87 -15.42
CA PHE A 752 -59.39 -17.96 -14.16
C PHE A 752 -59.87 -19.39 -13.92
N SER A 753 -59.48 -19.94 -12.76
CA SER A 753 -59.84 -21.28 -12.30
C SER A 753 -59.70 -21.36 -10.78
N LEU A 754 -60.29 -22.40 -10.18
CA LEU A 754 -60.17 -22.69 -8.76
C LEU A 754 -59.12 -23.78 -8.52
N VAL A 755 -58.45 -23.72 -7.38
CA VAL A 755 -57.40 -24.68 -6.99
C VAL A 755 -57.97 -26.09 -6.97
N GLY A 756 -57.50 -26.98 -7.85
CA GLY A 756 -57.97 -28.37 -7.88
C GLY A 756 -59.39 -28.57 -8.41
N LEU A 757 -59.96 -27.61 -9.14
CA LEU A 757 -61.33 -27.64 -9.66
C LEU A 757 -61.69 -28.96 -10.35
N GLU A 758 -60.81 -29.51 -11.19
CA GLU A 758 -61.04 -30.79 -11.88
C GLU A 758 -61.23 -31.98 -10.92
N ASN A 759 -60.46 -32.03 -9.83
CA ASN A 759 -60.59 -33.07 -8.82
C ASN A 759 -61.89 -32.90 -8.03
N VAL A 760 -62.31 -31.66 -7.78
CA VAL A 760 -63.57 -31.35 -7.10
C VAL A 760 -64.78 -31.72 -7.95
N LEU A 761 -64.76 -31.37 -9.25
CA LEU A 761 -65.82 -31.74 -10.18
C LEU A 761 -65.91 -33.26 -10.32
N LYS A 762 -64.77 -33.95 -10.44
CA LYS A 762 -64.72 -35.41 -10.44
C LYS A 762 -65.29 -36.00 -9.15
N TYR A 763 -64.96 -35.44 -7.99
CA TYR A 763 -65.53 -35.88 -6.71
C TYR A 763 -67.07 -35.75 -6.69
N ILE A 764 -67.61 -34.63 -7.20
CA ILE A 764 -69.06 -34.41 -7.30
C ILE A 764 -69.70 -35.46 -8.23
N GLU A 765 -69.06 -35.77 -9.36
CA GLU A 765 -69.52 -36.79 -10.31
C GLU A 765 -69.48 -38.21 -9.73
N ASP A 766 -68.44 -38.53 -8.97
CA ASP A 766 -68.26 -39.85 -8.35
C ASP A 766 -69.16 -40.04 -7.11
N HIS A 767 -69.58 -38.95 -6.43
CA HIS A 767 -70.34 -38.98 -5.18
C HIS A 767 -71.55 -38.02 -5.15
N PRO A 768 -72.46 -38.03 -6.14
CA PRO A 768 -73.52 -37.02 -6.26
C PRO A 768 -74.52 -37.04 -5.09
N ALA A 769 -74.67 -38.16 -4.38
CA ALA A 769 -75.57 -38.28 -3.23
C ALA A 769 -74.96 -37.79 -1.89
N SER A 770 -73.70 -37.36 -1.89
CA SER A 770 -73.01 -36.91 -0.68
C SER A 770 -73.30 -35.44 -0.36
N ASP A 771 -73.56 -35.12 0.91
CA ASP A 771 -73.64 -33.73 1.37
C ASP A 771 -72.36 -32.94 1.05
N ARG A 772 -71.20 -33.61 1.02
CA ARG A 772 -69.91 -33.00 0.61
C ARG A 772 -69.93 -32.57 -0.86
N ALA A 773 -70.61 -33.30 -1.75
CA ALA A 773 -70.71 -32.95 -3.16
C ALA A 773 -71.62 -31.72 -3.37
N ARG A 774 -72.74 -31.67 -2.65
CA ARG A 774 -73.65 -30.50 -2.62
C ARG A 774 -72.93 -29.26 -2.10
N GLU A 775 -72.21 -29.39 -1.00
CA GLU A 775 -71.44 -28.29 -0.41
C GLU A 775 -70.30 -27.81 -1.31
N LYS A 776 -69.55 -28.72 -1.94
CA LYS A 776 -68.51 -28.36 -2.93
C LYS A 776 -69.10 -27.60 -4.11
N SER A 777 -70.25 -28.04 -4.61
CA SER A 777 -70.95 -27.36 -5.69
C SER A 777 -71.39 -25.95 -5.30
N ARG A 778 -71.96 -25.79 -4.10
CA ARG A 778 -72.31 -24.48 -3.54
C ARG A 778 -71.09 -23.55 -3.47
N ILE A 779 -69.95 -24.05 -2.99
CA ILE A 779 -68.71 -23.27 -2.88
C ILE A 779 -68.20 -22.85 -4.27
N ILE A 780 -68.22 -23.74 -5.26
CA ILE A 780 -67.85 -23.39 -6.65
C ILE A 780 -68.77 -22.28 -7.17
N PHE A 781 -70.09 -22.42 -6.99
CA PHE A 781 -71.07 -21.44 -7.46
C PHE A 781 -70.85 -20.07 -6.82
N HIS A 782 -70.64 -20.04 -5.49
CA HIS A 782 -70.32 -18.83 -4.76
C HIS A 782 -69.03 -18.17 -5.28
N MET A 783 -67.95 -18.94 -5.41
CA MET A 783 -66.65 -18.42 -5.88
C MET A 783 -66.72 -17.83 -7.30
N LEU A 784 -67.48 -18.45 -8.20
CA LEU A 784 -67.69 -17.92 -9.56
C LEU A 784 -68.51 -16.62 -9.53
N ARG A 785 -69.52 -16.54 -8.67
CA ARG A 785 -70.37 -15.35 -8.52
C ARG A 785 -69.60 -14.18 -7.92
N SER A 786 -68.81 -14.39 -6.87
CA SER A 786 -68.03 -13.30 -6.28
C SER A 786 -66.95 -12.77 -7.23
N ASN A 787 -66.71 -13.44 -8.37
CA ASN A 787 -65.71 -13.09 -9.38
C ASN A 787 -66.31 -12.92 -10.81
N GLU A 788 -67.58 -12.51 -10.95
CA GLU A 788 -68.26 -12.48 -12.26
C GLU A 788 -67.52 -11.65 -13.33
N GLU A 789 -66.88 -10.56 -12.93
CA GLU A 789 -66.17 -9.64 -13.83
C GLU A 789 -64.97 -10.28 -14.56
N HIS A 790 -64.50 -11.43 -14.07
CA HIS A 790 -63.36 -12.17 -14.60
C HIS A 790 -63.77 -13.34 -15.52
N LEU A 791 -65.07 -13.67 -15.62
CA LEU A 791 -65.52 -14.94 -16.22
C LEU A 791 -65.62 -14.93 -17.74
N ARG A 792 -65.85 -13.77 -18.37
CA ARG A 792 -66.06 -13.62 -19.81
C ARG A 792 -65.43 -12.35 -20.36
N GLY A 793 -64.85 -12.40 -21.56
CA GLY A 793 -64.29 -11.22 -22.22
C GLY A 793 -63.59 -11.51 -23.54
N LYS A 794 -62.72 -10.58 -23.93
CA LYS A 794 -62.01 -10.58 -25.21
C LYS A 794 -60.59 -11.15 -25.06
N ILE A 795 -60.18 -11.95 -26.04
CA ILE A 795 -58.80 -12.46 -26.16
C ILE A 795 -58.21 -12.03 -27.50
N GLU A 796 -56.98 -11.54 -27.47
CA GLU A 796 -56.18 -11.19 -28.62
C GLU A 796 -54.92 -12.07 -28.66
N PHE A 797 -54.67 -12.70 -29.81
CA PHE A 797 -53.49 -13.52 -30.03
C PHE A 797 -52.39 -12.72 -30.72
N SER A 798 -51.12 -13.09 -30.48
CA SER A 798 -49.94 -12.48 -31.12
C SER A 798 -49.94 -12.55 -32.65
N THR A 799 -50.81 -13.36 -33.24
CA THR A 799 -51.06 -13.45 -34.69
C THR A 799 -51.98 -12.33 -35.21
N GLY A 800 -52.46 -11.44 -34.34
CA GLY A 800 -53.44 -10.39 -34.67
C GLY A 800 -54.89 -10.86 -34.68
N VAL A 801 -55.16 -12.12 -34.29
CA VAL A 801 -56.53 -12.66 -34.24
C VAL A 801 -57.18 -12.25 -32.92
N VAL A 802 -58.39 -11.70 -33.00
CA VAL A 802 -59.20 -11.33 -31.85
C VAL A 802 -60.42 -12.25 -31.77
N ILE A 803 -60.64 -12.85 -30.60
CA ILE A 803 -61.84 -13.61 -30.27
C ILE A 803 -62.61 -12.85 -29.20
N GLU A 804 -63.80 -12.39 -29.57
CA GLU A 804 -64.74 -11.74 -28.65
C GLU A 804 -65.57 -12.79 -27.88
N ASN A 805 -66.07 -12.41 -26.69
CA ASN A 805 -67.01 -13.21 -25.88
C ASN A 805 -66.52 -14.57 -25.36
N GLN A 806 -65.21 -14.75 -25.19
CA GLN A 806 -64.62 -15.98 -24.67
C GLN A 806 -64.85 -16.13 -23.15
N VAL A 807 -65.06 -17.36 -22.68
CA VAL A 807 -65.19 -17.68 -21.25
C VAL A 807 -63.86 -18.18 -20.65
N CYS A 808 -63.65 -17.98 -19.35
CA CYS A 808 -62.46 -18.47 -18.64
C CYS A 808 -62.41 -20.01 -18.53
N ASP A 809 -61.27 -20.54 -18.07
CA ASP A 809 -61.05 -21.99 -17.93
C ASP A 809 -61.97 -22.64 -16.88
N ALA A 810 -62.33 -21.95 -15.79
CA ALA A 810 -63.29 -22.45 -14.81
C ALA A 810 -64.65 -22.75 -15.45
N ILE A 811 -65.21 -21.75 -16.15
CA ILE A 811 -66.50 -21.85 -16.84
C ILE A 811 -66.46 -22.93 -17.93
N TRP A 812 -65.36 -23.00 -18.67
CA TRP A 812 -65.20 -24.03 -19.68
C TRP A 812 -65.24 -25.44 -19.08
N SER A 813 -64.54 -25.66 -17.96
CA SER A 813 -64.45 -26.96 -17.29
C SER A 813 -65.79 -27.41 -16.72
N ILE A 814 -66.50 -26.51 -16.04
CA ILE A 814 -67.81 -26.83 -15.44
C ILE A 814 -68.91 -26.98 -16.51
N SER A 815 -68.83 -26.28 -17.65
CA SER A 815 -69.85 -26.35 -18.71
C SER A 815 -69.99 -27.74 -19.34
N GLN A 816 -68.97 -28.59 -19.23
CA GLN A 816 -68.95 -29.94 -19.82
C GLN A 816 -69.47 -31.02 -18.86
N ARG A 817 -69.63 -30.69 -17.58
CA ARG A 817 -69.86 -31.65 -16.48
C ARG A 817 -71.16 -31.38 -15.74
N LYS A 818 -71.71 -32.41 -15.09
CA LYS A 818 -72.86 -32.26 -14.19
C LYS A 818 -72.32 -31.88 -12.81
N TRP A 819 -72.69 -30.71 -12.32
CA TRP A 819 -72.15 -30.20 -11.06
C TRP A 819 -73.16 -29.41 -10.24
N LEU A 820 -74.33 -29.06 -10.79
CA LEU A 820 -75.39 -28.34 -10.09
C LEU A 820 -76.45 -29.31 -9.57
N PHE A 821 -77.15 -28.94 -8.50
CA PHE A 821 -78.23 -29.73 -7.90
C PHE A 821 -79.58 -29.02 -8.01
N THR A 822 -80.62 -29.78 -8.36
CA THR A 822 -82.01 -29.31 -8.36
C THR A 822 -82.64 -29.44 -6.97
N ALA A 823 -83.75 -28.75 -6.73
CA ALA A 823 -84.49 -28.86 -5.46
C ALA A 823 -84.99 -30.29 -5.15
N VAL A 824 -85.07 -31.17 -6.16
CA VAL A 824 -85.44 -32.59 -6.01
C VAL A 824 -84.23 -33.51 -5.86
N GLY A 825 -83.01 -32.96 -5.79
CA GLY A 825 -81.76 -33.70 -5.57
C GLY A 825 -81.12 -34.30 -6.82
N GLU A 826 -81.62 -34.00 -8.03
CA GLU A 826 -80.96 -34.42 -9.27
C GLU A 826 -79.71 -33.57 -9.53
N TRP A 827 -78.60 -34.20 -9.92
CA TRP A 827 -77.40 -33.49 -10.35
C TRP A 827 -77.38 -33.34 -11.88
N VAL A 828 -77.20 -32.11 -12.34
CA VAL A 828 -77.48 -31.69 -13.72
C VAL A 828 -76.35 -30.81 -14.26
N ARG A 829 -76.29 -30.70 -15.59
CA ARG A 829 -75.51 -29.64 -16.24
C ARG A 829 -76.33 -28.36 -16.24
N ALA A 830 -75.66 -27.20 -16.18
CA ALA A 830 -76.34 -25.92 -16.27
C ALA A 830 -77.22 -25.81 -17.53
N SER A 831 -76.74 -26.27 -18.69
CA SER A 831 -77.50 -26.25 -19.94
C SER A 831 -78.72 -27.18 -20.00
N GLU A 832 -78.86 -28.11 -19.05
CA GLU A 832 -79.95 -29.09 -19.01
C GLU A 832 -81.15 -28.59 -18.18
N VAL A 833 -81.00 -27.49 -17.43
CA VAL A 833 -81.93 -27.06 -16.39
C VAL A 833 -82.21 -25.55 -16.45
N SER A 834 -83.37 -25.10 -15.96
CA SER A 834 -83.62 -23.68 -15.69
C SER A 834 -83.01 -23.29 -14.35
N GLN A 835 -82.56 -22.04 -14.19
CA GLN A 835 -82.10 -21.57 -12.87
C GLN A 835 -83.21 -21.62 -11.81
N LEU A 836 -84.47 -21.66 -12.23
CA LEU A 836 -85.64 -21.73 -11.35
C LEU A 836 -85.80 -23.12 -10.70
N ASP A 837 -85.23 -24.16 -11.30
CA ASP A 837 -85.30 -25.54 -10.79
C ASP A 837 -84.13 -25.90 -9.86
N LEU A 838 -83.13 -25.02 -9.77
CA LEU A 838 -82.00 -25.18 -8.86
C LEU A 838 -82.45 -25.15 -7.40
N ASP A 839 -81.75 -25.89 -6.56
CA ASP A 839 -82.01 -25.93 -5.13
C ASP A 839 -81.76 -24.55 -4.49
N PRO A 840 -82.80 -23.85 -3.98
CA PRO A 840 -82.65 -22.53 -3.39
C PRO A 840 -81.88 -22.54 -2.06
N GLU A 841 -81.71 -23.70 -1.42
CA GLU A 841 -80.85 -23.83 -0.22
C GLU A 841 -79.36 -23.82 -0.58
N LEU A 842 -79.02 -24.22 -1.80
CA LEU A 842 -77.63 -24.29 -2.29
C LEU A 842 -77.26 -23.09 -3.16
N TYR A 843 -78.18 -22.56 -3.96
CA TYR A 843 -77.86 -21.56 -4.96
C TYR A 843 -78.79 -20.35 -4.86
N GLU A 844 -78.19 -19.17 -4.77
CA GLU A 844 -78.91 -17.92 -4.97
C GLU A 844 -79.22 -17.69 -6.46
N ARG A 845 -80.38 -17.10 -6.74
CA ARG A 845 -80.80 -16.78 -8.11
C ARG A 845 -79.91 -15.71 -8.72
N LEU A 846 -79.50 -15.92 -9.97
CA LEU A 846 -78.66 -14.97 -10.71
C LEU A 846 -79.53 -14.00 -11.53
N PRO A 847 -79.22 -12.70 -11.56
CA PRO A 847 -79.81 -11.77 -12.51
C PRO A 847 -79.64 -12.27 -13.96
N TYR A 848 -80.61 -12.07 -14.85
CA TYR A 848 -80.46 -12.56 -16.24
C TYR A 848 -79.33 -11.86 -17.02
N GLU A 849 -78.92 -10.68 -16.56
CA GLU A 849 -77.80 -9.91 -17.11
C GLU A 849 -76.45 -10.21 -16.42
N SER A 850 -76.43 -11.08 -15.39
CA SER A 850 -75.21 -11.58 -14.74
C SER A 850 -74.30 -12.23 -15.79
N THR A 851 -73.00 -11.95 -15.67
CA THR A 851 -72.01 -12.56 -16.57
C THR A 851 -71.94 -14.06 -16.32
N LEU A 852 -72.07 -14.49 -15.05
CA LEU A 852 -72.12 -15.90 -14.68
C LEU A 852 -73.35 -16.59 -15.27
N TYR A 853 -74.54 -15.97 -15.19
CA TYR A 853 -75.76 -16.53 -15.78
C TYR A 853 -75.60 -16.77 -17.30
N GLN A 854 -75.04 -15.78 -18.01
CA GLN A 854 -74.77 -15.89 -19.44
C GLN A 854 -73.72 -16.95 -19.77
N CYS A 855 -72.70 -17.11 -18.91
CA CYS A 855 -71.64 -18.11 -19.06
C CYS A 855 -72.14 -19.54 -18.88
N LEU A 856 -73.02 -19.77 -17.90
CA LEU A 856 -73.54 -21.09 -17.57
C LEU A 856 -74.55 -21.61 -18.60
N ASN A 857 -75.15 -20.72 -19.39
CA ASN A 857 -76.04 -21.03 -20.51
C ASN A 857 -77.20 -21.97 -20.11
N PHE A 858 -77.92 -21.61 -19.05
CA PHE A 858 -79.10 -22.34 -18.57
C PHE A 858 -80.15 -22.56 -19.67
N ARG A 859 -80.90 -23.67 -19.56
CA ARG A 859 -82.06 -23.95 -20.42
C ARG A 859 -83.12 -22.89 -20.15
N LYS A 860 -83.62 -22.25 -21.20
CA LYS A 860 -84.63 -21.19 -21.10
C LYS A 860 -86.02 -21.78 -21.31
N ASP A 861 -86.80 -21.85 -20.25
CA ASP A 861 -88.17 -22.32 -20.31
C ASP A 861 -89.16 -21.14 -20.41
N ALA A 862 -90.46 -21.41 -20.56
CA ALA A 862 -91.46 -20.35 -20.66
C ALA A 862 -91.47 -19.44 -19.42
N GLY A 863 -91.16 -19.98 -18.24
CA GLY A 863 -91.00 -19.24 -16.99
C GLY A 863 -89.82 -18.25 -17.02
N ASP A 864 -88.68 -18.62 -17.60
CA ASP A 864 -87.51 -17.74 -17.71
C ASP A 864 -87.78 -16.53 -18.62
N LYS A 865 -88.57 -16.70 -19.68
CA LYS A 865 -88.97 -15.59 -20.58
C LYS A 865 -89.84 -14.58 -19.84
N VAL A 866 -90.78 -15.06 -19.02
CA VAL A 866 -91.66 -14.19 -18.21
C VAL A 866 -90.84 -13.42 -17.18
N GLU A 867 -89.91 -14.08 -16.49
CA GLU A 867 -89.14 -13.44 -15.42
C GLU A 867 -88.04 -12.52 -15.95
N LYS A 868 -87.47 -12.81 -17.12
CA LYS A 868 -86.61 -11.87 -17.85
C LYS A 868 -87.37 -10.61 -18.28
N CYS A 869 -88.60 -10.75 -18.77
CA CYS A 869 -89.45 -9.60 -19.09
C CYS A 869 -89.83 -8.78 -17.85
N LYS A 870 -90.10 -9.42 -16.70
CA LYS A 870 -90.37 -8.70 -15.44
C LYS A 870 -89.15 -7.89 -14.95
N GLN A 871 -87.94 -8.42 -15.07
CA GLN A 871 -86.72 -7.67 -14.72
C GLN A 871 -86.49 -6.46 -15.63
N LEU A 872 -86.66 -6.62 -16.95
CA LEU A 872 -86.49 -5.53 -17.93
C LEU A 872 -87.55 -4.41 -17.83
N ILE A 873 -88.78 -4.72 -17.38
CA ILE A 873 -89.86 -3.73 -17.21
C ILE A 873 -89.63 -2.86 -15.96
N HIS A 874 -88.98 -3.40 -14.92
CA HIS A 874 -88.70 -2.65 -13.69
C HIS A 874 -87.55 -1.64 -13.83
N GLU A 875 -86.75 -1.71 -14.90
CA GLU A 875 -85.62 -0.80 -15.13
C GLU A 875 -85.93 0.37 -16.08
N ILE A 876 -87.11 0.42 -16.72
CA ILE A 876 -87.49 1.54 -17.60
C ILE A 876 -88.38 2.52 -16.82
N PRO A 877 -87.92 3.76 -16.56
CA PRO A 877 -88.78 4.81 -16.00
C PRO A 877 -89.92 5.10 -16.99
N ALA A 878 -91.16 5.26 -16.50
CA ALA A 878 -92.35 5.44 -17.34
C ALA A 878 -92.25 6.60 -18.36
N GLU A 879 -91.38 7.57 -18.09
CA GLU A 879 -91.13 8.75 -18.92
C GLU A 879 -90.14 8.51 -20.09
N GLU A 880 -89.26 7.52 -20.00
CA GLU A 880 -88.24 7.17 -21.02
C GLU A 880 -88.84 6.36 -22.17
N LEU A 881 -89.82 5.50 -21.88
CA LEU A 881 -90.54 4.72 -22.90
C LEU A 881 -91.31 5.63 -23.89
N ILE A 882 -91.71 6.83 -23.44
CA ILE A 882 -92.42 7.83 -24.24
C ILE A 882 -91.45 8.72 -25.04
N LYS A 883 -90.19 8.87 -24.59
CA LYS A 883 -89.15 9.66 -25.27
C LYS A 883 -88.46 8.91 -26.40
N LEU A 884 -88.24 7.60 -26.28
CA LEU A 884 -87.58 6.76 -27.30
C LEU A 884 -88.34 6.67 -28.64
N LEU A 885 -89.60 7.10 -28.69
CA LEU A 885 -90.42 7.17 -29.90
C LEU A 885 -90.23 8.46 -30.72
N ARG A 886 -89.37 9.38 -30.30
CA ARG A 886 -89.13 10.65 -30.99
C ARG A 886 -87.64 10.93 -31.20
N ILE A 887 -87.21 10.74 -32.46
CA ILE A 887 -86.17 11.51 -33.17
C ILE A 887 -84.73 10.95 -33.10
N ILE A 888 -84.31 10.45 -34.28
CA ILE A 888 -82.94 10.26 -34.84
C ILE A 888 -82.52 11.62 -35.50
N PRO A 889 -81.30 11.95 -36.03
CA PRO A 889 -79.88 11.52 -35.91
C PRO A 889 -78.86 12.70 -35.73
N GLU A 890 -77.55 12.35 -35.82
CA GLU A 890 -76.42 13.08 -36.45
C GLU A 890 -75.77 14.27 -35.72
N GLU A 891 -74.50 14.12 -35.28
CA GLU A 891 -73.41 15.09 -35.53
C GLU A 891 -72.05 14.56 -35.01
N LEU A 892 -70.97 14.97 -35.70
CA LEU A 892 -69.56 15.07 -35.25
C LEU A 892 -68.56 13.96 -35.65
N GLN A 893 -68.11 14.05 -36.91
CA GLN A 893 -66.72 13.83 -37.30
C GLN A 893 -66.09 15.16 -37.75
N ARG A 894 -64.98 15.60 -37.12
CA ARG A 894 -63.74 16.19 -37.73
C ARG A 894 -62.92 17.05 -36.74
N GLN A 895 -61.60 16.79 -36.71
CA GLN A 895 -60.41 17.65 -36.49
C GLN A 895 -59.29 16.76 -35.87
N GLY A 896 -57.98 16.87 -36.11
CA GLY A 896 -57.08 17.81 -36.83
C GLY A 896 -55.61 17.57 -36.39
N HIS A 897 -54.64 17.87 -37.26
CA HIS A 897 -53.16 17.61 -37.27
C HIS A 897 -52.25 18.13 -36.13
N LEU A 898 -50.93 17.76 -36.15
CA LEU A 898 -49.70 18.63 -36.11
C LEU A 898 -48.32 17.83 -36.12
N PRO A 899 -47.10 18.45 -36.31
CA PRO A 899 -45.98 18.01 -37.19
C PRO A 899 -44.53 17.98 -36.54
N GLN A 900 -43.48 17.93 -37.41
CA GLN A 900 -42.00 17.74 -37.22
C GLN A 900 -41.17 18.94 -36.66
N THR A 901 -39.92 18.68 -36.22
CA THR A 901 -38.81 19.67 -36.03
C THR A 901 -37.39 19.14 -36.36
N ASN A 902 -36.49 20.07 -36.76
CA ASN A 902 -35.09 19.95 -37.27
C ASN A 902 -34.00 20.17 -36.18
N MET A 903 -32.74 19.72 -36.42
CA MET A 903 -31.50 20.18 -35.73
C MET A 903 -30.28 20.27 -36.69
N GLN A 904 -29.42 21.28 -36.49
CA GLN A 904 -28.22 21.68 -37.28
C GLN A 904 -26.88 21.14 -36.72
N VAL A 905 -25.83 21.09 -37.56
CA VAL A 905 -24.48 20.52 -37.34
C VAL A 905 -23.39 21.63 -37.32
N HIS A 906 -22.35 21.52 -36.48
CA HIS A 906 -21.14 22.40 -36.44
C HIS A 906 -19.87 21.65 -36.94
N GLU A 907 -18.97 22.34 -37.68
CA GLU A 907 -17.71 21.82 -38.25
C GLU A 907 -16.49 22.01 -37.29
N TRP A 908 -15.53 21.07 -37.28
CA TRP A 908 -14.35 21.03 -36.39
C TRP A 908 -13.02 21.20 -37.18
N GLU A 909 -12.03 21.94 -36.65
CA GLU A 909 -10.74 22.27 -37.32
C GLU A 909 -9.47 21.76 -36.61
N PHE A 910 -8.47 21.31 -37.39
CA PHE A 910 -7.19 20.78 -36.92
C PHE A 910 -6.31 21.88 -36.24
N PRO A 911 -5.73 21.64 -35.05
CA PRO A 911 -4.91 22.60 -34.32
C PRO A 911 -3.49 22.73 -34.88
N TRP A 912 -2.99 23.96 -34.98
CA TRP A 912 -1.63 24.29 -35.42
C TRP A 912 -1.19 25.63 -34.82
N GLN A 913 0.13 25.88 -34.81
CA GLN A 913 0.74 27.11 -34.32
C GLN A 913 1.84 27.57 -35.31
N PRO A 914 1.87 28.86 -35.71
CA PRO A 914 2.91 29.40 -36.57
C PRO A 914 4.23 29.59 -35.80
N VAL A 915 5.36 29.51 -36.50
CA VAL A 915 6.67 29.89 -35.95
C VAL A 915 6.70 31.41 -35.77
N GLN A 916 6.71 31.88 -34.52
CA GLN A 916 6.69 33.32 -34.22
C GLN A 916 8.09 33.97 -34.24
N ASP A 917 9.11 33.25 -33.77
CA ASP A 917 10.50 33.73 -33.68
C ASP A 917 11.45 32.54 -33.87
N GLU A 918 12.06 32.47 -35.06
CA GLU A 918 12.99 31.40 -35.45
C GLU A 918 14.25 31.36 -34.58
N GLU A 919 14.78 32.51 -34.18
CA GLU A 919 16.03 32.59 -33.42
C GLU A 919 15.81 32.10 -31.99
N ARG A 920 14.67 32.48 -31.38
CA ARG A 920 14.27 31.99 -30.07
C ARG A 920 13.93 30.50 -30.07
N LEU A 921 13.22 30.01 -31.11
CA LEU A 921 12.92 28.59 -31.28
C LEU A 921 14.22 27.78 -31.39
N ARG A 922 15.17 28.26 -32.21
CA ARG A 922 16.47 27.62 -32.39
C ARG A 922 17.27 27.53 -31.10
N ASN A 923 17.35 28.62 -30.33
CA ASN A 923 18.05 28.61 -29.04
C ASN A 923 17.38 27.69 -28.01
N HIS A 924 16.05 27.60 -28.01
CA HIS A 924 15.30 26.69 -27.15
C HIS A 924 15.60 25.22 -27.48
N VAL A 925 15.54 24.84 -28.76
CA VAL A 925 15.81 23.48 -29.24
C VAL A 925 17.27 23.08 -29.00
N LEU A 926 18.23 23.99 -29.18
CA LEU A 926 19.65 23.75 -28.89
C LEU A 926 19.91 23.42 -27.41
N GLY A 927 19.24 24.13 -26.49
CA GLY A 927 19.33 23.86 -25.06
C GLY A 927 18.81 22.47 -24.68
N GLN A 928 17.66 22.08 -25.24
CA GLN A 928 17.08 20.74 -25.03
C GLN A 928 17.96 19.63 -25.62
N TYR A 929 18.54 19.87 -26.81
CA TYR A 929 19.43 18.91 -27.45
C TYR A 929 20.72 18.67 -26.64
N ALA A 930 21.33 19.72 -26.09
CA ALA A 930 22.55 19.60 -25.27
C ALA A 930 22.34 18.81 -23.98
N LEU A 931 21.13 18.87 -23.40
CA LEU A 931 20.76 18.19 -22.16
C LEU A 931 20.19 16.77 -22.40
N SER A 932 19.87 16.42 -23.64
CA SER A 932 19.30 15.11 -23.99
C SER A 932 20.31 13.97 -23.77
N SER A 933 19.81 12.83 -23.26
CA SER A 933 20.63 11.63 -23.08
C SER A 933 20.73 10.82 -24.39
N ARG A 934 21.91 10.24 -24.66
CA ARG A 934 22.09 9.27 -25.75
C ARG A 934 21.33 7.98 -25.42
N THR A 935 20.66 7.38 -26.42
CA THR A 935 19.92 6.13 -26.25
C THR A 935 20.84 4.97 -25.87
N ARG A 936 20.46 4.22 -24.84
CA ARG A 936 21.21 3.03 -24.40
C ARG A 936 20.38 1.76 -24.57
N TYR A 937 21.03 0.72 -25.06
CA TYR A 937 20.43 -0.61 -25.25
C TYR A 937 21.21 -1.63 -24.44
N GLU A 938 20.50 -2.44 -23.67
CA GLU A 938 21.08 -3.57 -22.96
C GLU A 938 20.59 -4.89 -23.57
N TYR A 939 21.43 -5.92 -23.49
CA TYR A 939 21.12 -7.25 -24.00
C TYR A 939 20.77 -8.18 -22.85
N ILE A 940 19.47 -8.45 -22.69
CA ILE A 940 18.98 -9.50 -21.80
C ILE A 940 18.04 -10.38 -22.63
N MET A 941 18.57 -11.44 -23.26
CA MET A 941 17.88 -12.42 -24.12
C MET A 941 17.12 -11.87 -25.36
N ARG A 942 16.94 -10.55 -25.48
CA ARG A 942 16.64 -9.74 -26.68
C ARG A 942 17.18 -8.31 -26.43
N ARG A 943 17.44 -7.52 -27.49
CA ARG A 943 17.93 -6.13 -27.36
C ARG A 943 16.80 -5.24 -26.82
N ILE A 944 16.94 -4.68 -25.62
CA ILE A 944 15.93 -3.81 -24.97
C ILE A 944 16.56 -2.43 -24.73
N ARG A 945 15.86 -1.37 -25.13
CA ARG A 945 16.25 0.03 -24.83
C ARG A 945 15.97 0.30 -23.35
N VAL A 946 16.97 0.78 -22.61
CA VAL A 946 16.89 1.03 -21.15
C VAL A 946 16.71 2.52 -20.80
N THR A 947 16.72 3.38 -21.82
CA THR A 947 16.38 4.80 -21.74
C THR A 947 15.01 5.03 -22.39
N GLY A 948 14.25 6.03 -21.94
CA GLY A 948 12.96 6.37 -22.54
C GLY A 948 12.55 7.81 -22.27
N ASN A 949 11.70 8.33 -23.17
CA ASN A 949 11.15 9.67 -23.10
C ASN A 949 9.65 9.63 -23.46
N ASP A 950 8.79 10.27 -22.65
CA ASP A 950 7.34 10.31 -22.86
C ASP A 950 6.93 11.63 -23.53
N GLY A 951 6.99 11.68 -24.87
CA GLY A 951 6.64 12.86 -25.67
C GLY A 951 5.16 13.31 -25.56
N ARG A 952 4.34 12.66 -24.73
CA ARG A 952 2.91 12.99 -24.53
C ARG A 952 2.69 14.39 -23.97
N ALA A 953 3.51 14.84 -23.02
CA ALA A 953 3.35 16.15 -22.40
C ALA A 953 3.57 17.27 -23.44
N TYR A 954 4.65 17.16 -24.20
CA TYR A 954 4.97 18.05 -25.32
C TYR A 954 3.88 18.04 -26.41
N LEU A 955 3.51 16.87 -26.95
CA LEU A 955 2.51 16.77 -28.02
C LEU A 955 1.11 17.24 -27.59
N SER A 956 0.74 17.06 -26.32
CA SER A 956 -0.52 17.57 -25.78
C SER A 956 -0.61 19.09 -25.83
N GLY A 957 0.53 19.80 -25.68
CA GLY A 957 0.58 21.25 -25.79
C GLY A 957 0.31 21.79 -27.20
N LEU A 958 0.56 20.96 -28.23
CA LEU A 958 0.47 21.35 -29.64
C LEU A 958 -0.83 20.87 -30.31
N TYR A 959 -1.30 19.67 -29.96
CA TYR A 959 -2.39 18.99 -30.70
C TYR A 959 -3.69 18.83 -29.93
N LYS A 960 -3.84 19.42 -28.73
CA LYS A 960 -5.07 19.36 -27.95
C LYS A 960 -5.98 20.56 -28.25
N ARG A 961 -7.25 20.30 -28.57
CA ARG A 961 -8.30 21.30 -28.76
C ARG A 961 -9.66 20.75 -28.32
N ASP A 962 -10.43 21.55 -27.57
CA ASP A 962 -11.78 21.22 -27.09
C ASP A 962 -11.90 19.85 -26.39
N GLY A 963 -10.90 19.51 -25.57
CA GLY A 963 -10.87 18.26 -24.82
C GLY A 963 -10.53 17.00 -25.63
N THR A 964 -10.25 17.15 -26.93
CA THR A 964 -9.81 16.08 -27.83
C THR A 964 -8.41 16.36 -28.39
N TYR A 965 -7.75 15.33 -28.91
CA TYR A 965 -6.43 15.41 -29.53
C TYR A 965 -6.55 15.22 -31.03
N ALA A 966 -5.80 15.99 -31.82
CA ALA A 966 -5.79 15.82 -33.26
C ALA A 966 -4.78 14.75 -33.67
N CYS A 967 -5.26 13.68 -34.32
CA CYS A 967 -4.40 12.64 -34.88
C CYS A 967 -3.73 13.16 -36.15
N GLN A 968 -2.40 13.18 -36.19
CA GLN A 968 -1.63 13.72 -37.32
C GLN A 968 -1.79 12.94 -38.63
N LEU A 969 -2.25 11.68 -38.58
CA LEU A 969 -2.40 10.82 -39.77
C LEU A 969 -3.83 10.70 -40.30
N CYS A 970 -4.85 10.61 -39.42
CA CYS A 970 -6.26 10.54 -39.87
C CYS A 970 -7.00 11.87 -39.77
N HIS A 971 -6.35 12.89 -39.21
CA HIS A 971 -6.79 14.29 -39.14
C HIS A 971 -8.10 14.51 -38.36
N ARG A 972 -8.53 13.52 -37.56
CA ARG A 972 -9.76 13.56 -36.76
C ARG A 972 -9.47 13.86 -35.28
N PRO A 973 -10.44 14.46 -34.55
CA PRO A 973 -10.38 14.56 -33.10
C PRO A 973 -10.52 13.16 -32.48
N VAL A 974 -9.64 12.83 -31.56
CA VAL A 974 -9.66 11.58 -30.81
C VAL A 974 -9.62 11.84 -29.30
N PRO A 975 -10.30 11.01 -28.49
CA PRO A 975 -10.34 11.21 -27.04
C PRO A 975 -9.00 10.92 -26.35
N SER A 976 -8.12 10.14 -26.99
CA SER A 976 -6.77 9.83 -26.51
C SER A 976 -5.82 9.54 -27.67
N PHE A 977 -4.51 9.69 -27.46
CA PHE A 977 -3.48 9.46 -28.46
C PHE A 977 -2.30 8.66 -27.88
N GLU A 978 -1.50 8.09 -28.77
CA GLU A 978 -0.21 7.48 -28.48
C GLU A 978 0.91 8.38 -29.07
N ALA A 979 1.91 8.69 -28.25
CA ALA A 979 3.14 9.33 -28.71
C ALA A 979 4.01 8.27 -29.40
N VAL A 980 4.22 8.40 -30.71
CA VAL A 980 4.96 7.42 -31.51
C VAL A 980 6.22 8.06 -32.08
N GLU A 981 7.39 7.54 -31.71
CA GLU A 981 8.68 8.02 -32.25
C GLU A 981 8.70 7.97 -33.78
N LEU A 982 9.20 9.06 -34.38
CA LEU A 982 9.41 9.25 -35.82
C LEU A 982 10.39 8.21 -36.40
N GLU A 983 11.32 7.73 -35.58
CA GLU A 983 12.39 6.81 -35.98
C GLU A 983 12.35 5.53 -35.16
N ASN A 984 12.76 4.41 -35.77
CA ASN A 984 12.78 3.11 -35.10
C ASN A 984 13.99 2.93 -34.16
N THR A 985 15.09 3.63 -34.43
CA THR A 985 16.34 3.59 -33.65
C THR A 985 16.87 5.01 -33.41
N PRO A 986 16.21 5.83 -32.59
CA PRO A 986 16.67 7.18 -32.31
C PRO A 986 18.02 7.14 -31.58
N GLN A 987 18.88 8.14 -31.84
CA GLN A 987 20.22 8.25 -31.21
C GLN A 987 20.20 9.00 -29.86
N ARG A 988 19.15 9.77 -29.61
CA ARG A 988 18.94 10.59 -28.41
C ARG A 988 17.47 10.56 -28.01
N GLU A 989 17.23 10.72 -26.73
CA GLU A 989 15.89 10.80 -26.13
C GLU A 989 15.31 12.22 -26.30
N LEU A 990 14.54 12.46 -27.36
CA LEU A 990 14.01 13.80 -27.72
C LEU A 990 12.48 13.78 -27.83
N GLU A 991 11.79 14.63 -27.06
CA GLU A 991 10.31 14.67 -27.00
C GLU A 991 9.68 15.10 -28.33
N GLN A 992 10.34 16.04 -29.03
CA GLN A 992 9.91 16.61 -30.30
C GLN A 992 9.99 15.61 -31.47
N MET A 993 10.67 14.48 -31.31
CA MET A 993 10.79 13.44 -32.34
C MET A 993 9.65 12.41 -32.26
N ASN A 994 8.49 12.79 -31.73
CA ASN A 994 7.31 11.93 -31.58
C ASN A 994 6.11 12.48 -32.38
N LEU A 995 5.20 11.59 -32.77
CA LEU A 995 3.94 11.90 -33.45
C LEU A 995 2.74 11.65 -32.53
N CYS A 996 1.73 12.52 -32.63
CA CYS A 996 0.44 12.41 -31.97
C CYS A 996 -0.54 11.59 -32.85
N LEU A 997 -0.72 10.30 -32.54
CA LEU A 997 -1.51 9.38 -33.35
C LEU A 997 -2.59 8.66 -32.52
N CYS A 998 -3.77 8.44 -33.09
CA CYS A 998 -4.75 7.54 -32.46
C CYS A 998 -4.25 6.08 -32.48
N PRO A 999 -4.79 5.18 -31.64
CA PRO A 999 -4.29 3.81 -31.55
C PRO A 999 -4.19 3.06 -32.88
N ASP A 1000 -5.17 3.23 -33.77
CA ASP A 1000 -5.18 2.59 -35.09
C ASP A 1000 -4.06 3.16 -36.00
N CYS A 1001 -3.92 4.49 -36.03
CA CYS A 1001 -2.87 5.16 -36.80
C CYS A 1001 -1.47 4.92 -36.24
N ALA A 1002 -1.35 4.78 -34.92
CA ALA A 1002 -0.09 4.47 -34.24
C ALA A 1002 0.42 3.08 -34.65
N ASN A 1003 -0.46 2.08 -34.70
CA ASN A 1003 -0.10 0.75 -35.18
C ASN A 1003 0.30 0.75 -36.65
N ARG A 1004 -0.44 1.47 -37.49
CA ARG A 1004 -0.11 1.62 -38.91
C ARG A 1004 1.25 2.31 -39.11
N TYR A 1005 1.53 3.39 -38.39
CA TYR A 1005 2.80 4.10 -38.50
C TYR A 1005 3.98 3.29 -37.96
N ARG A 1006 3.77 2.46 -36.92
CA ARG A 1006 4.81 1.53 -36.42
C ARG A 1006 5.25 0.49 -37.46
N GLU A 1007 4.40 0.15 -38.42
CA GLU A 1007 4.76 -0.71 -39.54
C GLU A 1007 5.58 0.06 -40.57
N ILE A 1008 5.15 1.27 -40.93
CA ILE A 1008 5.87 2.16 -41.86
C ILE A 1008 7.27 2.47 -41.36
N ARG A 1009 7.43 2.81 -40.08
CA ARG A 1009 8.74 3.18 -39.52
C ARG A 1009 9.75 2.04 -39.44
N ARG A 1010 9.34 0.78 -39.62
CA ARG A 1010 10.27 -0.36 -39.66
C ARG A 1010 11.07 -0.38 -40.96
N ASP A 1011 10.57 0.28 -42.00
CA ASP A 1011 11.28 0.49 -43.25
C ASP A 1011 12.21 1.71 -43.11
N ALA A 1012 13.51 1.46 -43.16
CA ALA A 1012 14.52 2.50 -42.99
C ALA A 1012 14.54 3.48 -44.17
N ASP A 1013 14.19 3.03 -45.38
CA ASP A 1013 14.18 3.85 -46.58
C ASP A 1013 12.97 4.80 -46.54
N ALA A 1014 11.79 4.31 -46.14
CA ALA A 1014 10.60 5.13 -45.96
C ALA A 1014 10.79 6.22 -44.87
N VAL A 1015 11.50 5.92 -43.79
CA VAL A 1015 11.83 6.90 -42.74
C VAL A 1015 12.87 7.92 -43.24
N ALA A 1016 13.86 7.49 -44.03
CA ALA A 1016 14.84 8.39 -44.62
C ALA A 1016 14.18 9.38 -45.60
N GLU A 1017 13.25 8.89 -46.42
CA GLU A 1017 12.46 9.71 -47.33
C GLU A 1017 11.55 10.69 -46.58
N LEU A 1018 10.88 10.25 -45.52
CA LEU A 1018 10.09 11.14 -44.64
C LEU A 1018 10.95 12.28 -44.06
N LYS A 1019 12.15 11.98 -43.54
CA LYS A 1019 13.07 13.00 -43.02
C LYS A 1019 13.53 13.98 -44.10
N ARG A 1020 13.80 13.49 -45.32
CA ARG A 1020 14.17 14.33 -46.46
C ARG A 1020 13.05 15.31 -46.80
N GLN A 1021 11.81 14.82 -46.89
CA GLN A 1021 10.64 15.67 -47.14
C GLN A 1021 10.40 16.69 -46.02
N ILE A 1022 10.60 16.30 -44.76
CA ILE A 1022 10.53 17.23 -43.62
C ILE A 1022 11.57 18.34 -43.77
N GLN A 1023 12.82 18.02 -44.12
CA GLN A 1023 13.89 19.03 -44.29
C GLN A 1023 13.67 19.97 -45.48
N GLU A 1024 12.87 19.57 -46.47
CA GLU A 1024 12.60 20.36 -47.68
C GLU A 1024 11.40 21.31 -47.54
N GLN A 1025 10.57 21.15 -46.51
CA GLN A 1025 9.44 22.06 -46.27
C GLN A 1025 9.88 23.42 -45.74
N ASP A 1026 9.27 24.48 -46.27
CA ASP A 1026 9.41 25.83 -45.71
C ASP A 1026 8.40 26.04 -44.57
N THR A 1027 8.91 26.20 -43.35
CA THR A 1027 8.10 26.46 -42.16
C THR A 1027 7.91 27.95 -41.89
N ASN A 1028 8.63 28.83 -42.61
CA ASN A 1028 8.66 30.25 -42.32
C ASN A 1028 7.40 30.94 -42.86
N GLY A 1029 6.63 31.56 -41.96
CA GLY A 1029 5.38 32.25 -42.31
C GLY A 1029 4.20 31.33 -42.66
N ALA A 1030 4.29 30.02 -42.40
CA ALA A 1030 3.19 29.09 -42.63
C ALA A 1030 1.99 29.40 -41.71
N ASP A 1031 0.82 29.65 -42.32
CA ASP A 1031 -0.44 30.04 -41.68
C ASP A 1031 -1.48 28.91 -41.68
N ARG A 1032 -1.03 27.66 -41.88
CA ARG A 1032 -1.84 26.44 -41.89
C ARG A 1032 -0.98 25.23 -41.52
N PRO A 1033 -1.57 24.10 -41.12
CA PRO A 1033 -0.79 22.89 -40.89
C PRO A 1033 -0.13 22.41 -42.19
N ILE A 1034 1.10 21.92 -42.07
CA ILE A 1034 1.94 21.50 -43.20
C ILE A 1034 1.73 20.00 -43.42
N GLN A 1035 1.52 19.61 -44.69
CA GLN A 1035 1.30 18.22 -45.09
C GLN A 1035 2.60 17.58 -45.59
N ILE A 1036 2.89 16.37 -45.11
CA ILE A 1036 3.98 15.52 -45.60
C ILE A 1036 3.39 14.20 -46.08
N SER A 1037 3.69 13.79 -47.31
CA SER A 1037 3.16 12.55 -47.89
C SER A 1037 4.06 11.37 -47.58
N LEU A 1038 3.48 10.30 -47.06
CA LEU A 1038 4.16 9.01 -46.87
C LEU A 1038 4.11 8.20 -48.17
N GLU A 1039 5.08 7.30 -48.37
CA GLU A 1039 5.11 6.40 -49.54
C GLU A 1039 3.86 5.50 -49.64
N SER A 1040 3.17 5.27 -48.52
CA SER A 1040 1.89 4.55 -48.46
C SER A 1040 0.71 5.29 -49.08
N GLY A 1041 0.90 6.56 -49.49
CA GLY A 1041 -0.15 7.45 -49.97
C GLY A 1041 -0.95 8.16 -48.86
N ASP A 1042 -0.57 7.99 -47.59
CA ASP A 1042 -1.15 8.72 -46.46
C ASP A 1042 -0.45 10.06 -46.24
N GLU A 1043 -1.12 11.01 -45.59
CA GLU A 1043 -0.58 12.35 -45.30
C GLU A 1043 -0.46 12.60 -43.80
N LEU A 1044 0.71 13.07 -43.36
CA LEU A 1044 0.93 13.57 -42.00
C LEU A 1044 0.77 15.09 -41.95
N LEU A 1045 -0.11 15.58 -41.07
CA LEU A 1045 -0.27 17.01 -40.77
C LEU A 1045 0.62 17.41 -39.59
N PHE A 1046 1.41 18.46 -39.78
CA PHE A 1046 2.25 19.07 -38.75
C PHE A 1046 1.84 20.49 -38.44
N SER A 1047 1.92 20.85 -37.16
CA SER A 1047 1.98 22.26 -36.78
C SER A 1047 3.30 22.85 -37.28
N PRO A 1048 3.33 24.07 -37.88
CA PRO A 1048 4.57 24.69 -38.34
C PRO A 1048 5.69 24.74 -37.30
N VAL A 1049 5.37 25.03 -36.02
CA VAL A 1049 6.35 24.99 -34.92
C VAL A 1049 6.93 23.59 -34.72
N HIS A 1050 6.08 22.56 -34.69
CA HIS A 1050 6.53 21.18 -34.49
C HIS A 1050 7.48 20.72 -35.61
N LEU A 1051 7.15 21.07 -36.87
CA LEU A 1051 7.98 20.71 -38.01
C LEU A 1051 9.34 21.42 -37.98
N ALA A 1052 9.36 22.71 -37.63
CA ALA A 1052 10.59 23.50 -37.50
C ALA A 1052 11.53 22.97 -36.41
N GLU A 1053 10.99 22.53 -35.26
CA GLU A 1053 11.78 21.92 -34.19
C GLU A 1053 12.42 20.60 -34.65
N ILE A 1054 11.69 19.75 -35.38
CA ILE A 1054 12.22 18.51 -35.96
C ILE A 1054 13.34 18.80 -36.96
N GLN A 1055 13.17 19.81 -37.84
CA GLN A 1055 14.20 20.20 -38.82
C GLN A 1055 15.52 20.61 -38.15
N ILE A 1056 15.46 21.40 -37.08
CA ILE A 1056 16.64 21.82 -36.30
C ILE A 1056 17.33 20.60 -35.69
N LEU A 1057 16.57 19.69 -35.07
CA LEU A 1057 17.10 18.48 -34.44
C LEU A 1057 17.77 17.53 -35.44
N LEU A 1058 17.17 17.32 -36.62
CA LEU A 1058 17.74 16.49 -37.68
C LEU A 1058 19.07 17.06 -38.20
N LYS A 1059 19.19 18.40 -38.28
CA LYS A 1059 20.45 19.06 -38.66
C LYS A 1059 21.54 18.85 -37.61
N LEU A 1060 21.21 18.98 -36.33
CA LEU A 1060 22.16 18.77 -35.24
C LEU A 1060 22.65 17.31 -35.16
N GLN A 1061 21.75 16.34 -35.36
CA GLN A 1061 22.13 14.92 -35.41
C GLN A 1061 23.07 14.63 -36.57
N LYS A 1062 22.87 15.24 -37.74
CA LYS A 1062 23.77 15.11 -38.89
C LYS A 1062 25.15 15.70 -38.58
N GLU A 1063 25.20 16.89 -37.98
CA GLU A 1063 26.46 17.54 -37.57
C GLU A 1063 27.22 16.75 -36.48
N GLU A 1064 26.51 16.09 -35.55
CA GLU A 1064 27.12 15.21 -34.54
C GLU A 1064 27.71 13.94 -35.18
N LEU A 1065 26.97 13.30 -36.10
CA LEU A 1065 27.44 12.14 -36.89
C LEU A 1065 28.66 12.45 -37.77
N GLU A 1066 28.76 13.67 -38.30
CA GLU A 1066 29.92 14.12 -39.09
C GLU A 1066 31.16 14.45 -38.21
N ARG A 1067 31.00 14.66 -36.90
CA ARG A 1067 32.11 14.87 -35.95
C ARG A 1067 32.61 13.58 -35.30
N ASP A 1068 31.73 12.60 -35.13
CA ASP A 1068 32.04 11.29 -34.52
C ASP A 1068 32.62 10.27 -35.54
N ASN A 1069 32.57 10.58 -36.85
CA ASN A 1069 33.26 9.85 -37.94
C ASN A 1069 34.54 10.59 -38.37
#